data_AF-A0AA45Z5G5-F1
#
_entry.id   AF-A0AA45Z5G5-F1
#
_cell.length_a   1.000
_cell.length_b   1.000
_cell.length_c   1.000
_cell.angle_alpha   90.00
_cell.angle_beta   90.00
_cell.angle_gamma   90.00
#
_symmetry.space_group_name_H-M   'P 1'
#
loop_
_entity.id
_entity.type
_entity.pdbx_description
1 polymer ?
#
loop_
_entity_poly.entity_id
_entity_poly.type
_entity_poly.pdbx_seq_one_letter_code
_entity_poly.pdbx_strand_id
1 'polypeptide(L)'
;MSLPRRWPDPFAVCLCLGLGWVLLAGARAPGPAARALPGGFSSELVVGGLHYPTTFAHLPDGRILVAEKAGVVRLVKDGALVATPFLDVSARVNNHHDRGLLGLAVDPAFAQNGYVYLLYTYDDDATDDDGPKTGRLARYTAVGDTASPDSESVLLGTAVAGSCKDLPPGSDCIPSDSASHSVGNVRFAPDGTLFVSLGDGARFDAVDDDALRAQDLDSLAGKVLRVSRTGAGVPSNPFWSGNGQDNRSKVWALGLRNPYRFNLRPGTATPYVGDVGWGDHEEINVATPGANFGWPCYEGPGRQRGYEPKPVCQALYAKGPDAVRPPLYSWTHAEGQTSTGGAFIQDPAFPAQWRGAYFFADYTQQWIRMLRVDANDQLVPDSVAPFATEAGGVVDLSSGPGSQLHFVDILAGELRRIRYPANNTPPVAVASATPREGGPPLRVYFSSAGSRDMDGDTLQYVWDFGDGNSVSGVANPEHLYEMAGLHVARLTVSDGHGGSHTASVRISVGNLAPVVSIHAPSETFRFKVGDVVTFAGSASDAEDGAIPGDRMAWTLTLVHCTPGACHSHPYEEGQGPGGTFTIPDHGDDVRFQLTLTATDSAGLTGSRMVTLLPLKVQVTLETSPPGLEVVFDGTASPSPLVRSVVAGSSHALFAPSPQGNQGFVGWSNGGAAEHTLLVGTEDVSVTASFESVAPAECPAGQYRAEYFANRELAGVPGIVRCEGAPLSNYWWAGSPVEGVGPDDFSVRWTGRFYFATGLYFFLAQADDGIRVFVDGSRIINGWKDQSSTNYMQARWMRAGEHTVVVEYYEHDGDAVAGLGWFR
;
A
#
# COMPACT_ATOMS: atom_id res chain seq x y z
N MET A 1 -28.81 39.24 11.39
CA MET A 1 -28.99 37.98 12.14
C MET A 1 -28.18 36.92 11.42
N SER A 2 -27.03 36.57 11.96
CA SER A 2 -26.11 35.57 11.41
C SER A 2 -26.48 34.18 11.95
N LEU A 3 -26.65 33.20 11.06
CA LEU A 3 -26.71 31.79 11.44
C LEU A 3 -25.38 31.37 12.09
N PRO A 4 -25.39 30.45 13.07
CA PRO A 4 -24.16 29.97 13.68
C PRO A 4 -23.36 29.13 12.68
N ARG A 5 -22.02 29.21 12.81
CA ARG A 5 -21.07 28.39 12.05
C ARG A 5 -21.33 26.90 12.32
N ARG A 6 -21.25 26.06 11.28
CA ARG A 6 -20.90 24.65 11.49
C ARG A 6 -19.46 24.58 11.97
N TRP A 7 -19.20 23.67 12.90
CA TRP A 7 -17.88 23.35 13.46
C TRP A 7 -17.42 22.00 12.87
N PRO A 8 -16.12 21.68 12.88
CA PRO A 8 -15.54 20.82 11.86
C PRO A 8 -15.94 19.35 12.01
N ASP A 9 -16.22 18.73 10.88
CA ASP A 9 -16.35 17.29 10.73
C ASP A 9 -14.94 16.66 10.79
N PRO A 10 -14.68 15.67 11.67
CA PRO A 10 -13.42 14.93 11.66
C PRO A 10 -13.48 13.69 10.71
N PHE A 11 -12.45 12.83 10.74
CA PHE A 11 -12.38 11.47 10.14
C PHE A 11 -12.05 11.33 8.63
N ALA A 12 -11.58 10.18 8.13
CA ALA A 12 -10.48 9.32 8.63
C ALA A 12 -9.87 8.40 7.53
N VAL A 13 -8.59 8.06 7.77
CA VAL A 13 -7.67 7.02 7.22
C VAL A 13 -8.20 5.95 6.24
N CYS A 14 -7.47 5.61 5.16
CA CYS A 14 -7.75 4.40 4.35
C CYS A 14 -6.55 3.73 3.63
N LEU A 15 -5.65 3.09 4.39
CA LEU A 15 -4.59 2.21 3.83
C LEU A 15 -5.04 0.75 3.74
N CYS A 16 -5.50 0.34 2.56
CA CYS A 16 -6.08 -0.98 2.29
C CYS A 16 -5.22 -2.21 2.68
N LEU A 17 -5.87 -3.39 2.61
CA LEU A 17 -5.37 -4.75 2.31
C LEU A 17 -5.33 -5.82 3.49
N GLY A 18 -5.53 -7.14 3.23
CA GLY A 18 -6.13 -8.19 4.14
C GLY A 18 -5.29 -9.37 4.75
N LEU A 19 -5.95 -10.53 5.05
CA LEU A 19 -5.46 -11.71 5.84
C LEU A 19 -6.48 -12.26 6.92
N GLY A 20 -6.71 -13.61 7.03
CA GLY A 20 -7.42 -14.29 8.16
C GLY A 20 -8.11 -15.67 7.94
N TRP A 21 -9.38 -15.88 8.36
CA TRP A 21 -9.80 -17.11 9.12
C TRP A 21 -11.04 -17.94 8.68
N VAL A 22 -10.88 -19.27 8.76
CA VAL A 22 -11.95 -20.29 8.66
C VAL A 22 -12.63 -20.55 10.02
N LEU A 23 -13.95 -20.65 10.03
CA LEU A 23 -14.78 -20.86 11.23
C LEU A 23 -14.71 -22.29 11.79
N LEU A 24 -14.32 -22.40 13.07
CA LEU A 24 -14.77 -23.46 13.98
C LEU A 24 -15.60 -22.82 15.10
N ALA A 25 -16.83 -23.29 15.26
CA ALA A 25 -17.83 -22.60 16.08
C ALA A 25 -17.64 -22.81 17.59
N GLY A 26 -17.89 -21.75 18.36
CA GLY A 26 -18.21 -21.86 19.79
C GLY A 26 -17.10 -21.52 20.78
N ALA A 27 -16.53 -20.31 20.72
CA ALA A 27 -15.73 -19.75 21.80
C ALA A 27 -16.19 -18.33 22.17
N ARG A 28 -16.16 -18.03 23.48
CA ARG A 28 -16.43 -16.71 24.07
C ARG A 28 -15.38 -15.71 23.57
N ALA A 29 -15.79 -14.46 23.30
CA ALA A 29 -14.86 -13.41 22.85
C ALA A 29 -13.62 -13.35 23.77
N PRO A 30 -12.40 -13.46 23.23
CA PRO A 30 -11.18 -13.24 24.01
C PRO A 30 -11.15 -11.81 24.55
N GLY A 31 -10.56 -11.62 25.73
CA GLY A 31 -10.00 -10.29 26.06
C GLY A 31 -8.87 -9.94 25.08
N PRO A 32 -8.39 -8.69 25.04
CA PRO A 32 -7.31 -8.29 24.15
C PRO A 32 -6.13 -9.25 24.31
N ALA A 33 -5.81 -9.95 23.22
CA ALA A 33 -4.69 -10.86 23.17
C ALA A 33 -3.40 -10.06 23.39
N ALA A 34 -2.45 -10.69 24.09
CA ALA A 34 -1.31 -9.97 24.60
C ALA A 34 -0.12 -10.14 23.68
N ARG A 35 0.12 -9.12 22.82
CA ARG A 35 1.33 -8.82 22.04
C ARG A 35 2.45 -9.84 22.30
N ALA A 36 2.57 -10.82 21.41
CA ALA A 36 3.57 -11.88 21.54
C ALA A 36 4.95 -11.34 21.12
N LEU A 37 5.84 -11.18 22.11
CA LEU A 37 7.24 -10.79 21.93
C LEU A 37 8.17 -11.96 22.30
N PRO A 38 9.41 -12.00 21.78
CA PRO A 38 10.47 -12.88 22.28
C PRO A 38 10.68 -12.72 23.79
N GLY A 39 11.09 -13.80 24.46
CA GLY A 39 11.32 -13.81 25.90
C GLY A 39 12.31 -12.73 26.36
N GLY A 40 12.02 -12.12 27.50
CA GLY A 40 12.79 -11.00 28.06
C GLY A 40 12.46 -9.62 27.48
N PHE A 41 11.54 -9.51 26.50
CA PHE A 41 11.02 -8.22 26.04
C PHE A 41 9.66 -7.88 26.65
N SER A 42 9.47 -6.62 27.02
CA SER A 42 8.18 -6.05 27.41
C SER A 42 7.73 -4.96 26.43
N SER A 43 6.42 -4.84 26.19
CA SER A 43 5.81 -3.70 25.47
C SER A 43 4.97 -2.87 26.44
N GLU A 44 5.45 -1.68 26.75
CA GLU A 44 4.86 -0.78 27.73
C GLU A 44 4.10 0.36 27.06
N LEU A 45 2.99 0.78 27.68
CA LEU A 45 2.31 2.02 27.33
C LEU A 45 3.16 3.22 27.76
N VAL A 46 3.38 4.17 26.85
CA VAL A 46 3.97 5.48 27.17
C VAL A 46 2.86 6.49 27.41
N VAL A 47 1.86 6.54 26.52
CA VAL A 47 0.63 7.31 26.69
C VAL A 47 -0.47 6.73 25.80
N GLY A 48 -1.73 6.84 26.22
CA GLY A 48 -2.91 6.50 25.42
C GLY A 48 -3.93 7.65 25.40
N GLY A 49 -5.04 7.46 24.68
CA GLY A 49 -6.05 8.53 24.49
C GLY A 49 -5.66 9.54 23.42
N LEU A 50 -4.91 9.09 22.41
CA LEU A 50 -4.59 9.82 21.19
C LEU A 50 -5.63 9.50 20.11
N HIS A 51 -5.96 10.47 19.26
CA HIS A 51 -6.91 10.30 18.15
C HIS A 51 -6.15 10.16 16.83
N TYR A 52 -6.16 8.96 16.23
CA TYR A 52 -5.42 8.66 14.99
C TYR A 52 -3.96 9.16 14.99
N PRO A 53 -3.13 8.75 15.98
CA PRO A 53 -1.73 9.16 16.01
C PRO A 53 -0.99 8.57 14.81
N THR A 54 -0.21 9.40 14.11
CA THR A 54 0.48 9.02 12.86
C THR A 54 1.99 8.91 13.02
N THR A 55 2.60 9.77 13.84
CA THR A 55 4.06 9.86 14.03
C THR A 55 4.38 10.60 15.33
N PHE A 56 5.61 10.50 15.82
CA PHE A 56 6.07 11.15 17.05
C PHE A 56 7.52 11.63 16.91
N ALA A 57 7.89 12.61 17.75
CA ALA A 57 9.26 13.09 17.86
C ALA A 57 9.60 13.47 19.31
N HIS A 58 10.81 13.11 19.75
CA HIS A 58 11.32 13.50 21.07
C HIS A 58 11.88 14.93 21.04
N LEU A 59 11.59 15.71 22.07
CA LEU A 59 12.26 16.98 22.34
C LEU A 59 13.54 16.75 23.16
N PRO A 60 14.57 17.62 23.05
CA PRO A 60 15.83 17.47 23.78
C PRO A 60 15.71 17.49 25.31
N ASP A 61 14.58 17.95 25.86
CA ASP A 61 14.26 18.01 27.29
C ASP A 61 13.45 16.80 27.80
N GLY A 62 13.22 15.79 26.96
CA GLY A 62 12.53 14.55 27.33
C GLY A 62 11.02 14.56 27.11
N ARG A 63 10.41 15.70 26.76
CA ARG A 63 9.03 15.76 26.27
C ARG A 63 8.90 15.03 24.93
N ILE A 64 7.69 14.59 24.59
CA ILE A 64 7.40 13.93 23.30
C ILE A 64 6.27 14.69 22.61
N LEU A 65 6.45 15.00 21.32
CA LEU A 65 5.39 15.46 20.44
C LEU A 65 4.80 14.27 19.71
N VAL A 66 3.47 14.16 19.65
CA VAL A 66 2.77 13.13 18.88
C VAL A 66 1.81 13.82 17.91
N ALA A 67 1.92 13.52 16.63
CA ALA A 67 1.02 14.03 15.61
C ALA A 67 -0.23 13.15 15.53
N GLU A 68 -1.39 13.78 15.53
CA GLU A 68 -2.70 13.21 15.24
C GLU A 68 -3.10 13.63 13.81
N LYS A 69 -3.62 12.68 13.03
CA LYS A 69 -3.82 12.82 11.58
C LYS A 69 -4.60 14.06 11.16
N ALA A 70 -5.57 14.48 11.97
CA ALA A 70 -6.42 15.65 11.74
C ALA A 70 -5.69 17.00 11.92
N GLY A 71 -4.35 17.04 12.00
CA GLY A 71 -3.58 18.29 12.08
C GLY A 71 -3.31 18.78 13.50
N VAL A 72 -3.50 17.94 14.52
CA VAL A 72 -3.23 18.28 15.92
C VAL A 72 -1.90 17.66 16.35
N VAL A 73 -1.05 18.42 17.03
CA VAL A 73 0.15 17.91 17.69
C VAL A 73 -0.10 17.92 19.19
N ARG A 74 -0.04 16.75 19.82
CA ARG A 74 -0.18 16.58 21.26
C ARG A 74 1.18 16.63 21.95
N LEU A 75 1.19 17.12 23.19
CA LEU A 75 2.38 17.12 24.05
C LEU A 75 2.26 16.01 25.10
N VAL A 76 3.27 15.17 25.21
CA VAL A 76 3.49 14.26 26.34
C VAL A 76 4.57 14.85 27.22
N LYS A 77 4.25 15.02 28.51
CA LYS A 77 5.11 15.62 29.51
C LYS A 77 4.96 14.85 30.82
N ASP A 78 6.09 14.54 31.47
CA ASP A 78 6.13 13.80 32.74
C ASP A 78 5.36 12.45 32.72
N GLY A 79 5.29 11.80 31.54
CA GLY A 79 4.59 10.53 31.33
C GLY A 79 3.07 10.65 31.13
N ALA A 80 2.53 11.87 31.00
CA ALA A 80 1.10 12.12 30.80
C ALA A 80 0.83 12.97 29.56
N LEU A 81 -0.38 12.83 29.00
CA LEU A 81 -0.88 13.67 27.91
C LEU A 81 -1.27 15.05 28.46
N VAL A 82 -0.76 16.12 27.88
CA VAL A 82 -1.16 17.49 28.24
C VAL A 82 -2.53 17.80 27.62
N ALA A 83 -3.42 18.41 28.41
CA ALA A 83 -4.79 18.71 27.99
C ALA A 83 -4.86 19.72 26.83
N THR A 84 -4.02 20.76 26.88
CA THR A 84 -3.86 21.71 25.76
C THR A 84 -2.95 21.09 24.69
N PRO A 85 -3.35 21.06 23.40
CA PRO A 85 -2.47 20.66 22.31
C PRO A 85 -1.20 21.53 22.24
N PHE A 86 -0.12 20.94 21.74
CA PHE A 86 1.10 21.68 21.43
C PHE A 86 0.87 22.65 20.26
N LEU A 87 0.21 22.16 19.20
CA LEU A 87 -0.10 22.92 17.99
C LEU A 87 -1.38 22.33 17.37
N ASP A 88 -2.22 23.18 16.80
CA ASP A 88 -3.44 22.78 16.11
C ASP A 88 -3.50 23.50 14.75
N VAL A 89 -3.24 22.76 13.68
CA VAL A 89 -3.32 23.22 12.29
C VAL A 89 -4.46 22.53 11.52
N SER A 90 -5.43 21.93 12.23
CA SER A 90 -6.55 21.18 11.65
C SER A 90 -7.27 21.92 10.53
N ALA A 91 -7.54 23.22 10.71
CA ALA A 91 -8.15 24.10 9.72
C ALA A 91 -7.29 24.41 8.45
N ARG A 92 -6.18 23.67 8.24
CA ARG A 92 -5.31 23.73 7.05
C ARG A 92 -4.89 22.33 6.57
N VAL A 93 -5.41 21.27 7.18
CA VAL A 93 -5.00 19.87 6.94
C VAL A 93 -6.18 19.10 6.39
N ASN A 94 -6.13 18.74 5.11
CA ASN A 94 -7.12 17.83 4.56
C ASN A 94 -6.80 16.43 5.11
N ASN A 95 -7.76 15.84 5.82
CA ASN A 95 -7.61 14.54 6.47
C ASN A 95 -8.42 13.42 5.77
N HIS A 96 -8.87 13.66 4.54
CA HIS A 96 -9.69 12.67 3.82
C HIS A 96 -8.86 11.45 3.34
N HIS A 97 -9.37 10.24 3.58
CA HIS A 97 -8.65 8.96 3.43
C HIS A 97 -7.21 9.00 3.97
N ASP A 98 -6.16 8.75 3.17
CA ASP A 98 -4.76 8.71 3.67
C ASP A 98 -4.21 10.09 4.00
N ARG A 99 -4.77 11.16 3.41
CA ARG A 99 -4.31 12.54 3.59
C ARG A 99 -4.34 12.95 5.05
N GLY A 100 -3.48 13.88 5.44
CA GLY A 100 -3.49 14.46 6.78
C GLY A 100 -2.10 14.89 7.24
N LEU A 101 -1.93 15.06 8.55
CA LEU A 101 -0.63 15.28 9.16
C LEU A 101 0.10 13.94 9.35
N LEU A 102 1.05 13.64 8.47
CA LEU A 102 1.72 12.34 8.42
C LEU A 102 3.21 12.40 8.82
N GLY A 103 3.88 13.54 8.69
CA GLY A 103 5.29 13.69 9.06
C GLY A 103 5.52 14.77 10.11
N LEU A 104 6.42 14.48 11.06
CA LEU A 104 6.82 15.36 12.15
C LEU A 104 8.34 15.23 12.37
N ALA A 105 9.03 16.36 12.41
CA ALA A 105 10.43 16.44 12.80
C ALA A 105 10.70 17.63 13.72
N VAL A 106 11.72 17.48 14.58
CA VAL A 106 12.21 18.50 15.51
C VAL A 106 13.60 18.91 15.05
N ASP A 107 13.90 20.21 15.02
CA ASP A 107 15.24 20.66 14.63
C ASP A 107 16.30 20.15 15.62
N PRO A 108 17.47 19.65 15.16
CA PRO A 108 18.60 19.36 16.05
C PRO A 108 19.02 20.55 16.93
N ALA A 109 18.71 21.79 16.51
CA ALA A 109 18.91 23.03 17.27
C ALA A 109 17.63 23.53 17.99
N PHE A 110 16.64 22.67 18.26
CA PHE A 110 15.36 23.05 18.88
C PHE A 110 15.53 23.81 20.20
N ALA A 111 16.51 23.43 21.03
CA ALA A 111 16.78 24.13 22.29
C ALA A 111 17.26 25.58 22.11
N GLN A 112 17.64 25.99 20.89
CA GLN A 112 18.01 27.37 20.54
C GLN A 112 16.96 28.08 19.67
N ASN A 113 16.25 27.35 18.78
CA ASN A 113 15.36 27.96 17.78
C ASN A 113 13.86 27.62 17.93
N GLY A 114 13.51 26.61 18.73
CA GLY A 114 12.12 26.15 18.92
C GLY A 114 11.48 25.55 17.66
N TYR A 115 12.24 25.20 16.63
CA TYR A 115 11.66 24.83 15.33
C TYR A 115 11.19 23.37 15.27
N VAL A 116 9.93 23.21 14.87
CA VAL A 116 9.33 21.92 14.48
C VAL A 116 8.89 21.99 13.02
N TYR A 117 8.86 20.85 12.36
CA TYR A 117 8.55 20.72 10.93
C TYR A 117 7.41 19.70 10.78
N LEU A 118 6.34 20.11 10.10
CA LEU A 118 5.19 19.28 9.79
C LEU A 118 5.13 19.02 8.28
N LEU A 119 4.87 17.78 7.89
CA LEU A 119 4.58 17.37 6.53
C LEU A 119 3.15 16.84 6.47
N TYR A 120 2.30 17.50 5.68
CA TYR A 120 0.86 17.24 5.65
C TYR A 120 0.24 17.55 4.29
N THR A 121 -0.95 17.02 4.03
CA THR A 121 -1.78 17.44 2.88
C THR A 121 -2.47 18.76 3.21
N TYR A 122 -2.19 19.79 2.43
CA TYR A 122 -2.76 21.12 2.62
C TYR A 122 -4.21 21.15 2.12
N ASP A 123 -5.08 21.76 2.92
CA ASP A 123 -6.44 22.09 2.52
C ASP A 123 -6.53 23.55 2.06
N ASP A 124 -6.92 23.73 0.79
CA ASP A 124 -7.17 25.03 0.17
C ASP A 124 -8.67 25.32 -0.08
N ASP A 125 -9.54 24.31 0.04
CA ASP A 125 -11.00 24.44 -0.07
C ASP A 125 -11.72 23.42 0.82
N ALA A 126 -12.01 23.81 2.06
CA ALA A 126 -12.79 23.06 3.04
C ALA A 126 -14.28 22.84 2.67
N THR A 127 -14.65 23.00 1.39
CA THR A 127 -15.94 22.57 0.83
C THR A 127 -15.81 21.39 -0.15
N ASP A 128 -14.58 20.94 -0.44
CA ASP A 128 -14.24 19.80 -1.28
C ASP A 128 -13.16 18.94 -0.59
N ASP A 129 -13.56 18.00 0.26
CA ASP A 129 -12.62 17.13 0.98
C ASP A 129 -12.00 16.05 0.09
N ASP A 130 -12.80 15.49 -0.82
CA ASP A 130 -12.46 14.34 -1.66
C ASP A 130 -11.59 14.72 -2.86
N GLY A 131 -11.85 15.87 -3.47
CA GLY A 131 -11.19 16.30 -4.70
C GLY A 131 -9.68 16.52 -4.57
N PRO A 132 -8.96 16.70 -5.70
CA PRO A 132 -7.50 16.88 -5.73
C PRO A 132 -6.96 17.93 -4.74
N LYS A 133 -5.81 17.62 -4.12
CA LYS A 133 -5.12 18.47 -3.13
C LYS A 133 -3.61 18.50 -3.40
N THR A 134 -2.90 19.31 -2.62
CA THR A 134 -1.43 19.41 -2.64
C THR A 134 -0.82 19.15 -1.26
N GLY A 135 0.37 18.55 -1.23
CA GLY A 135 1.15 18.38 -0.01
C GLY A 135 1.95 19.62 0.39
N ARG A 136 2.33 19.72 1.65
CA ARG A 136 3.15 20.82 2.19
C ARG A 136 4.12 20.35 3.26
N LEU A 137 5.38 20.80 3.17
CA LEU A 137 6.33 20.82 4.29
C LEU A 137 6.40 22.24 4.85
N ALA A 138 6.04 22.42 6.12
CA ALA A 138 6.11 23.72 6.79
C ALA A 138 6.81 23.65 8.15
N ARG A 139 7.48 24.74 8.52
CA ARG A 139 8.14 24.93 9.82
C ARG A 139 7.32 25.85 10.72
N TYR A 140 7.19 25.49 11.99
CA TYR A 140 6.55 26.28 13.05
C TYR A 140 7.53 26.57 14.19
N THR A 141 7.22 27.57 15.01
CA THR A 141 8.07 28.02 16.12
C THR A 141 7.37 27.78 17.46
N ALA A 142 8.00 26.99 18.32
CA ALA A 142 7.57 26.69 19.67
C ALA A 142 7.88 27.82 20.66
N VAL A 143 6.99 28.02 21.63
CA VAL A 143 7.12 28.92 22.77
C VAL A 143 6.72 28.15 24.03
N GLY A 144 7.70 27.49 24.66
CA GLY A 144 7.45 26.67 25.85
C GLY A 144 6.80 25.33 25.53
N ASP A 145 5.58 25.12 26.03
CA ASP A 145 4.78 23.90 25.84
C ASP A 145 3.78 23.98 24.65
N THR A 146 3.81 25.06 23.86
CA THR A 146 2.94 25.24 22.67
C THR A 146 3.69 25.84 21.48
N ALA A 147 3.06 25.87 20.30
CA ALA A 147 3.45 26.60 19.10
C ALA A 147 2.22 27.25 18.46
N SER A 148 2.40 28.31 17.67
CA SER A 148 1.29 28.98 16.97
C SER A 148 1.18 28.55 15.50
N PRO A 149 -0.02 28.27 14.96
CA PRO A 149 -0.26 28.10 13.53
C PRO A 149 0.18 29.31 12.70
N ASP A 150 0.18 30.52 13.28
CA ASP A 150 0.57 31.75 12.59
C ASP A 150 2.10 31.90 12.46
N SER A 151 2.87 30.97 13.04
CA SER A 151 4.34 30.89 12.89
C SER A 151 4.79 30.07 11.67
N GLU A 152 3.84 29.66 10.82
CA GLU A 152 4.08 28.84 9.62
C GLU A 152 5.08 29.49 8.66
N SER A 153 6.05 28.68 8.22
CA SER A 153 6.96 29.01 7.12
C SER A 153 6.99 27.82 6.18
N VAL A 154 6.32 27.94 5.03
CA VAL A 154 6.31 26.91 3.98
C VAL A 154 7.70 26.74 3.38
N LEU A 155 8.12 25.48 3.18
CA LEU A 155 9.43 25.11 2.64
C LEU A 155 9.34 24.30 1.34
N LEU A 156 8.33 23.44 1.21
CA LEU A 156 8.00 22.69 -0.01
C LEU A 156 6.47 22.64 -0.14
N GLY A 157 5.96 22.59 -1.37
CA GLY A 157 4.53 22.73 -1.62
C GLY A 157 4.09 24.19 -1.53
N THR A 158 4.91 25.10 -2.04
CA THR A 158 4.63 26.54 -2.11
C THR A 158 3.66 26.89 -3.24
N ALA A 159 3.57 26.06 -4.29
CA ALA A 159 2.58 26.18 -5.34
C ALA A 159 1.36 25.30 -5.02
N VAL A 160 0.17 25.90 -5.04
CA VAL A 160 -1.11 25.27 -4.70
C VAL A 160 -2.09 25.49 -5.86
N ALA A 161 -2.78 24.41 -6.23
CA ALA A 161 -3.86 24.34 -7.20
C ALA A 161 -4.62 23.02 -6.95
N GLY A 162 -5.74 22.78 -7.64
CA GLY A 162 -6.43 21.48 -7.58
C GLY A 162 -5.50 20.33 -7.94
N SER A 163 -4.93 20.34 -9.16
CA SER A 163 -3.87 19.40 -9.54
C SER A 163 -2.51 20.08 -9.70
N CYS A 164 -1.43 19.37 -9.38
CA CYS A 164 -0.09 19.81 -9.78
C CYS A 164 0.11 19.86 -11.31
N LYS A 165 -0.77 19.22 -12.10
CA LYS A 165 -0.79 19.31 -13.57
C LYS A 165 -1.30 20.67 -14.09
N ASP A 166 -2.07 21.39 -13.30
CA ASP A 166 -2.62 22.70 -13.67
C ASP A 166 -1.57 23.82 -13.56
N LEU A 167 -0.41 23.50 -12.98
CA LEU A 167 0.70 24.41 -12.74
C LEU A 167 1.80 24.25 -13.82
N PRO A 168 2.65 25.27 -14.04
CA PRO A 168 3.78 25.16 -14.94
C PRO A 168 4.72 23.98 -14.57
N PRO A 169 5.25 23.22 -15.54
CA PRO A 169 6.20 22.15 -15.27
C PRO A 169 7.39 22.61 -14.41
N GLY A 170 7.77 21.80 -13.41
CA GLY A 170 8.82 22.14 -12.44
C GLY A 170 8.38 23.07 -11.29
N SER A 171 7.09 23.40 -11.17
CA SER A 171 6.55 24.12 -10.00
C SER A 171 6.77 23.33 -8.70
N ASP A 172 7.02 24.03 -7.59
CA ASP A 172 7.15 23.45 -6.25
C ASP A 172 5.78 23.03 -5.68
N CYS A 173 5.21 22.01 -6.31
CA CYS A 173 3.93 21.40 -5.97
C CYS A 173 4.18 19.94 -5.56
N ILE A 174 3.66 19.54 -4.40
CA ILE A 174 3.69 18.15 -3.94
C ILE A 174 2.36 17.53 -4.35
N PRO A 175 2.33 16.53 -5.25
CA PRO A 175 1.07 15.95 -5.71
C PRO A 175 0.31 15.21 -4.60
N SER A 176 -1.01 15.40 -4.58
CA SER A 176 -1.97 14.66 -3.75
C SER A 176 -3.33 14.65 -4.48
N ASP A 177 -3.29 14.40 -5.79
CA ASP A 177 -4.45 14.42 -6.68
C ASP A 177 -5.48 13.37 -6.28
N SER A 178 -5.02 12.19 -5.88
CA SER A 178 -5.81 11.16 -5.19
C SER A 178 -5.90 11.41 -3.67
N ALA A 179 -6.86 10.75 -3.04
CA ALA A 179 -6.97 10.68 -1.58
C ALA A 179 -6.01 9.65 -0.93
N SER A 180 -5.28 8.90 -1.76
CA SER A 180 -4.21 7.95 -1.42
C SER A 180 -2.81 8.50 -1.73
N HIS A 181 -1.78 7.92 -1.10
CA HIS A 181 -0.34 8.13 -1.42
C HIS A 181 0.12 9.59 -1.53
N SER A 182 -0.35 10.44 -0.62
CA SER A 182 -0.06 11.88 -0.65
C SER A 182 1.37 12.19 -0.18
N VAL A 183 1.58 12.35 1.12
CA VAL A 183 2.88 12.65 1.73
C VAL A 183 3.34 11.50 2.63
N GLY A 184 4.65 11.38 2.87
CA GLY A 184 5.21 10.34 3.72
C GLY A 184 5.70 10.87 5.06
N ASN A 185 7.02 11.03 5.19
CA ASN A 185 7.70 11.36 6.44
C ASN A 185 8.79 12.44 6.24
N VAL A 186 9.29 12.99 7.35
CA VAL A 186 10.41 13.94 7.37
C VAL A 186 11.35 13.59 8.53
N ARG A 187 12.66 13.53 8.25
CA ARG A 187 13.71 13.24 9.24
C ARG A 187 14.95 14.10 8.98
N PHE A 188 15.60 14.57 10.04
CA PHE A 188 16.87 15.30 9.93
C PHE A 188 18.04 14.34 9.73
N ALA A 189 18.92 14.67 8.79
CA ALA A 189 20.24 14.07 8.67
C ALA A 189 21.24 14.74 9.64
N PRO A 190 22.34 14.07 10.04
CA PRO A 190 23.35 14.62 10.94
C PRO A 190 24.05 15.89 10.44
N ASP A 191 24.02 16.16 9.14
CA ASP A 191 24.54 17.38 8.52
C ASP A 191 23.59 18.60 8.62
N GLY A 192 22.39 18.41 9.17
CA GLY A 192 21.36 19.43 9.30
C GLY A 192 20.51 19.66 8.04
N THR A 193 20.64 18.81 7.02
CA THR A 193 19.65 18.68 5.95
C THR A 193 18.44 17.84 6.40
N LEU A 194 17.32 17.96 5.71
CA LEU A 194 16.13 17.14 5.91
C LEU A 194 15.99 16.17 4.75
N PHE A 195 15.74 14.90 5.06
CA PHE A 195 15.13 13.98 4.12
C PHE A 195 13.61 14.08 4.22
N VAL A 196 12.92 13.97 3.08
CA VAL A 196 11.45 14.04 2.98
C VAL A 196 11.00 12.95 2.01
N SER A 197 10.03 12.13 2.38
CA SER A 197 9.43 11.14 1.46
C SER A 197 8.02 11.58 1.05
N LEU A 198 7.70 11.39 -0.24
CA LEU A 198 6.47 11.83 -0.89
C LEU A 198 5.95 10.71 -1.79
N GLY A 199 4.65 10.42 -1.72
CA GLY A 199 4.01 9.44 -2.60
C GLY A 199 3.75 9.99 -3.99
N ASP A 200 3.24 9.15 -4.87
CA ASP A 200 2.96 9.51 -6.26
C ASP A 200 1.72 10.41 -6.43
N GLY A 201 0.87 10.51 -5.40
CA GLY A 201 -0.39 11.22 -5.40
C GLY A 201 -1.41 10.69 -6.40
N ALA A 202 -1.21 9.48 -6.93
CA ALA A 202 -2.04 8.84 -7.96
C ALA A 202 -3.08 7.89 -7.35
N ARG A 203 -4.04 7.44 -8.17
CA ARG A 203 -5.04 6.46 -7.75
C ARG A 203 -4.43 5.12 -7.36
N PHE A 204 -5.02 4.48 -6.36
CA PHE A 204 -4.62 3.16 -5.87
C PHE A 204 -5.40 2.00 -6.48
N ASP A 205 -6.45 2.27 -7.25
CA ASP A 205 -7.48 1.29 -7.66
C ASP A 205 -7.50 1.02 -9.17
N ALA A 206 -6.72 1.75 -9.97
CA ALA A 206 -6.65 1.61 -11.42
C ALA A 206 -5.26 2.03 -11.97
N VAL A 207 -4.98 1.69 -13.23
CA VAL A 207 -3.82 2.25 -13.94
C VAL A 207 -4.04 3.75 -14.15
N ASP A 208 -3.25 4.55 -13.44
CA ASP A 208 -3.30 6.01 -13.48
C ASP A 208 -1.99 6.60 -14.02
N ASP A 209 -2.08 7.41 -15.08
CA ASP A 209 -0.91 8.06 -15.69
C ASP A 209 -0.25 9.10 -14.75
N ASP A 210 -0.91 9.54 -13.68
CA ASP A 210 -0.30 10.37 -12.63
C ASP A 210 0.85 9.66 -11.91
N ALA A 211 0.81 8.33 -11.80
CA ALA A 211 1.90 7.55 -11.20
C ALA A 211 3.20 7.65 -12.01
N LEU A 212 3.12 7.89 -13.34
CA LEU A 212 4.30 8.05 -14.20
C LEU A 212 5.18 9.25 -13.79
N ARG A 213 4.63 10.21 -13.03
CA ARG A 213 5.38 11.32 -12.42
C ARG A 213 6.45 10.84 -11.44
N ALA A 214 6.34 9.61 -10.90
CA ALA A 214 7.39 8.99 -10.09
C ALA A 214 8.73 8.87 -10.84
N GLN A 215 8.70 8.70 -12.17
CA GLN A 215 9.87 8.64 -13.05
C GLN A 215 10.36 10.01 -13.56
N ASP A 216 9.60 11.10 -13.36
CA ASP A 216 10.00 12.46 -13.73
C ASP A 216 10.82 13.11 -12.60
N LEU A 217 11.98 13.68 -12.93
CA LEU A 217 12.84 14.40 -11.99
C LEU A 217 12.35 15.82 -11.68
N ASP A 218 11.54 16.42 -12.55
CA ASP A 218 10.98 17.76 -12.31
C ASP A 218 9.64 17.72 -11.54
N SER A 219 9.15 16.53 -11.20
CA SER A 219 8.02 16.31 -10.30
C SER A 219 8.48 15.87 -8.91
N LEU A 220 7.72 16.26 -7.87
CA LEU A 220 7.95 15.83 -6.48
C LEU A 220 7.22 14.51 -6.12
N ALA A 221 6.37 13.97 -7.00
CA ALA A 221 5.66 12.70 -6.79
C ALA A 221 6.61 11.50 -6.77
N GLY A 222 6.42 10.57 -5.84
CA GLY A 222 7.11 9.27 -5.78
C GLY A 222 8.61 9.39 -5.53
N LYS A 223 9.01 10.22 -4.55
CA LYS A 223 10.40 10.63 -4.29
C LYS A 223 10.82 10.46 -2.83
N VAL A 224 12.13 10.28 -2.65
CA VAL A 224 12.84 10.79 -1.47
C VAL A 224 13.61 12.03 -1.88
N LEU A 225 13.36 13.14 -1.21
CA LEU A 225 14.07 14.40 -1.36
C LEU A 225 15.12 14.58 -0.26
N ARG A 226 16.15 15.37 -0.55
CA ARG A 226 17.09 15.90 0.45
C ARG A 226 17.22 17.41 0.29
N VAL A 227 16.81 18.15 1.31
CA VAL A 227 16.70 19.62 1.26
C VAL A 227 17.36 20.28 2.47
N SER A 228 17.72 21.55 2.32
CA SER A 228 18.12 22.42 3.43
C SER A 228 16.92 22.82 4.30
N ARG A 229 17.18 23.49 5.43
CA ARG A 229 16.15 24.11 6.28
C ARG A 229 15.29 25.18 5.59
N THR A 230 15.62 25.57 4.35
CA THR A 230 14.82 26.51 3.53
C THR A 230 14.07 25.80 2.38
N GLY A 231 14.02 24.46 2.36
CA GLY A 231 13.40 23.68 1.28
C GLY A 231 14.22 23.57 -0.02
N ALA A 232 15.31 24.34 -0.14
CA ALA A 232 16.18 24.26 -1.32
C ALA A 232 16.99 22.95 -1.32
N GLY A 233 17.10 22.33 -2.50
CA GLY A 233 18.04 21.24 -2.75
C GLY A 233 19.49 21.66 -2.51
N VAL A 234 20.39 20.70 -2.28
CA VAL A 234 21.79 20.96 -1.92
C VAL A 234 22.76 20.50 -3.02
N PRO A 235 23.92 21.17 -3.24
CA PRO A 235 24.84 20.84 -4.33
C PRO A 235 25.42 19.42 -4.36
N SER A 236 25.32 18.69 -3.25
CA SER A 236 25.72 17.27 -3.15
C SER A 236 24.62 16.28 -3.54
N ASN A 237 23.45 16.74 -4.00
CA ASN A 237 22.37 15.88 -4.48
C ASN A 237 22.66 15.34 -5.90
N PRO A 238 22.22 14.11 -6.21
CA PRO A 238 22.56 13.40 -7.45
C PRO A 238 22.07 14.09 -8.73
N PHE A 239 20.99 14.86 -8.67
CA PHE A 239 20.34 15.50 -9.83
C PHE A 239 20.43 17.05 -9.80
N TRP A 240 21.46 17.58 -9.12
CA TRP A 240 21.71 19.01 -8.98
C TRP A 240 21.85 19.74 -10.33
N SER A 241 21.00 20.76 -10.56
CA SER A 241 20.97 21.55 -11.80
C SER A 241 21.90 22.78 -11.80
N GLY A 242 22.37 23.21 -10.62
CA GLY A 242 22.91 24.55 -10.39
C GLY A 242 21.96 25.48 -9.64
N ASN A 243 20.66 25.19 -9.61
CA ASN A 243 19.65 25.94 -8.86
C ASN A 243 18.94 25.04 -7.83
N GLY A 244 18.98 25.43 -6.55
CA GLY A 244 18.36 24.66 -5.47
C GLY A 244 16.83 24.74 -5.39
N GLN A 245 16.20 25.64 -6.16
CA GLN A 245 14.75 25.72 -6.24
C GLN A 245 14.13 24.71 -7.21
N ASP A 246 14.89 24.27 -8.23
CA ASP A 246 14.44 23.28 -9.20
C ASP A 246 14.11 21.95 -8.48
N ASN A 247 12.98 21.33 -8.83
CA ASN A 247 12.54 20.08 -8.19
C ASN A 247 13.60 18.97 -8.29
N ARG A 248 14.22 18.78 -9.47
CA ARG A 248 15.33 17.83 -9.64
C ARG A 248 16.47 18.02 -8.65
N SER A 249 16.83 19.26 -8.31
CA SER A 249 17.90 19.55 -7.35
C SER A 249 17.56 19.12 -5.92
N LYS A 250 16.28 18.93 -5.60
CA LYS A 250 15.79 18.41 -4.31
C LYS A 250 15.80 16.87 -4.29
N VAL A 251 15.71 16.20 -5.44
CA VAL A 251 15.59 14.73 -5.52
C VAL A 251 16.87 14.02 -5.06
N TRP A 252 16.70 13.03 -4.19
CA TRP A 252 17.73 12.10 -3.75
C TRP A 252 17.54 10.70 -4.34
N ALA A 253 16.29 10.21 -4.36
CA ALA A 253 15.88 8.96 -5.02
C ALA A 253 14.46 9.11 -5.60
N LEU A 254 14.12 8.30 -6.60
CA LEU A 254 12.86 8.36 -7.34
C LEU A 254 12.25 6.98 -7.62
N GLY A 255 11.07 6.96 -8.22
CA GLY A 255 10.39 5.72 -8.62
C GLY A 255 9.82 4.94 -7.45
N LEU A 256 9.28 5.64 -6.44
CA LEU A 256 8.56 5.08 -5.29
C LEU A 256 7.05 5.31 -5.45
N ARG A 257 6.21 4.49 -4.80
CA ARG A 257 4.74 4.59 -4.87
C ARG A 257 4.18 5.39 -3.70
N ASN A 258 4.29 4.83 -2.50
CA ASN A 258 3.82 5.39 -1.24
C ASN A 258 4.89 5.14 -0.16
N PRO A 259 6.00 5.91 -0.16
CA PRO A 259 7.12 5.78 0.78
C PRO A 259 6.74 6.37 2.16
N TYR A 260 5.75 5.75 2.80
CA TYR A 260 5.01 6.28 3.95
C TYR A 260 5.91 6.56 5.16
N ARG A 261 6.91 5.70 5.42
CA ARG A 261 7.84 5.83 6.56
C ARG A 261 9.26 5.52 6.16
N PHE A 262 10.20 6.24 6.77
CA PHE A 262 11.61 5.90 6.70
C PHE A 262 12.34 6.37 7.96
N ASN A 263 13.49 5.78 8.25
CA ASN A 263 14.49 6.37 9.14
C ASN A 263 15.88 6.24 8.52
N LEU A 264 16.84 6.97 9.10
CA LEU A 264 18.20 7.03 8.61
C LEU A 264 19.09 6.00 9.32
N ARG A 265 19.91 5.28 8.56
CA ARG A 265 20.91 4.34 9.09
C ARG A 265 21.95 5.09 9.92
N PRO A 266 22.16 4.72 11.19
CA PRO A 266 23.19 5.37 12.03
C PRO A 266 24.57 5.30 11.39
N GLY A 267 25.32 6.41 11.45
CA GLY A 267 26.66 6.53 10.88
C GLY A 267 26.70 6.94 9.40
N THR A 268 25.89 6.33 8.52
CA THR A 268 25.87 6.67 7.08
C THR A 268 24.78 7.66 6.69
N ALA A 269 23.73 7.80 7.52
CA ALA A 269 22.53 8.57 7.22
C ALA A 269 21.77 8.13 5.96
N THR A 270 21.98 6.89 5.47
CA THR A 270 21.21 6.30 4.35
C THR A 270 19.74 6.16 4.75
N PRO A 271 18.75 6.70 4.00
CA PRO A 271 17.34 6.44 4.28
C PRO A 271 16.95 4.98 3.95
N TYR A 272 16.31 4.32 4.92
CA TYR A 272 15.67 3.02 4.77
C TYR A 272 14.16 3.23 4.80
N VAL A 273 13.54 3.02 3.66
CA VAL A 273 12.17 3.43 3.31
C VAL A 273 11.27 2.21 3.27
N GLY A 274 10.14 2.25 3.96
CA GLY A 274 9.01 1.36 3.66
C GLY A 274 8.20 1.99 2.54
N ASP A 275 8.02 1.26 1.43
CA ASP A 275 7.21 1.68 0.28
C ASP A 275 6.06 0.68 0.10
N VAL A 276 4.83 1.21 0.03
CA VAL A 276 3.59 0.41 -0.08
C VAL A 276 3.26 0.23 -1.56
N GLY A 277 3.34 -1.01 -2.05
CA GLY A 277 3.07 -1.37 -3.45
C GLY A 277 1.58 -1.40 -3.79
N TRP A 278 1.23 -1.91 -4.96
CA TRP A 278 -0.11 -1.73 -5.53
C TRP A 278 -1.02 -2.95 -5.36
N GLY A 279 -0.61 -4.09 -5.91
CA GLY A 279 -1.48 -5.27 -6.00
C GLY A 279 -0.81 -6.56 -5.50
N ASP A 280 0.51 -6.64 -5.54
CA ASP A 280 1.27 -7.88 -5.34
C ASP A 280 2.28 -7.80 -4.18
N HIS A 281 2.97 -6.66 -4.00
CA HIS A 281 4.20 -6.58 -3.21
C HIS A 281 4.32 -5.37 -2.28
N GLU A 282 4.91 -5.61 -1.10
CA GLU A 282 5.37 -4.60 -0.15
C GLU A 282 6.91 -4.57 -0.09
N GLU A 283 7.52 -3.39 0.15
CA GLU A 283 8.97 -3.21 0.01
C GLU A 283 9.64 -2.49 1.19
N ILE A 284 10.87 -2.93 1.53
CA ILE A 284 11.89 -2.09 2.18
C ILE A 284 12.94 -1.70 1.13
N ASN A 285 13.15 -0.40 0.98
CA ASN A 285 14.04 0.23 0.00
C ASN A 285 15.21 0.97 0.66
N VAL A 286 16.41 0.88 0.07
CA VAL A 286 17.61 1.59 0.52
C VAL A 286 17.89 2.74 -0.44
N ALA A 287 17.52 3.95 -0.05
CA ALA A 287 17.65 5.15 -0.88
C ALA A 287 19.10 5.65 -0.92
N THR A 288 19.94 4.99 -1.72
CA THR A 288 21.25 5.52 -2.12
C THR A 288 21.07 6.71 -3.08
N PRO A 289 21.99 7.69 -3.13
CA PRO A 289 21.85 8.84 -4.00
C PRO A 289 21.75 8.42 -5.48
N GLY A 290 20.67 8.83 -6.13
CA GLY A 290 20.37 8.55 -7.53
C GLY A 290 19.60 7.24 -7.77
N ALA A 291 19.23 6.50 -6.72
CA ALA A 291 18.47 5.27 -6.86
C ALA A 291 17.08 5.52 -7.47
N ASN A 292 16.73 4.70 -8.45
CA ASN A 292 15.39 4.62 -9.04
C ASN A 292 14.80 3.25 -8.66
N PHE A 293 13.69 3.21 -7.93
CA PHE A 293 13.03 1.95 -7.53
C PHE A 293 12.03 1.43 -8.58
N GLY A 294 11.79 2.20 -9.63
CA GLY A 294 11.13 1.73 -10.85
C GLY A 294 9.62 1.87 -10.90
N TRP A 295 8.92 2.22 -9.81
CA TRP A 295 7.49 2.52 -9.84
C TRP A 295 7.18 3.64 -10.86
N PRO A 296 6.11 3.54 -11.67
CA PRO A 296 5.09 2.49 -11.69
C PRO A 296 5.37 1.33 -12.67
N CYS A 297 6.56 1.30 -13.27
CA CYS A 297 6.95 0.28 -14.24
C CYS A 297 7.36 -1.04 -13.57
N TYR A 298 7.79 -0.97 -12.30
CA TYR A 298 8.14 -2.12 -11.49
C TYR A 298 7.35 -2.10 -10.19
N GLU A 299 7.07 -3.30 -9.68
CA GLU A 299 6.53 -3.56 -8.35
C GLU A 299 7.19 -4.84 -7.81
N GLY A 300 7.82 -4.74 -6.63
CA GLY A 300 8.69 -5.78 -6.12
C GLY A 300 9.83 -6.08 -7.10
N PRO A 301 10.14 -7.36 -7.37
CA PRO A 301 11.13 -7.75 -8.36
C PRO A 301 10.60 -7.76 -9.81
N GLY A 302 9.30 -7.49 -10.03
CA GLY A 302 8.60 -7.70 -11.29
C GLY A 302 8.32 -6.43 -12.09
N ARG A 303 8.04 -6.57 -13.39
CA ARG A 303 7.41 -5.51 -14.18
C ARG A 303 5.92 -5.46 -13.86
N GLN A 304 5.39 -4.26 -13.64
CA GLN A 304 3.95 -4.09 -13.41
C GLN A 304 3.21 -4.02 -14.76
N ARG A 305 2.39 -5.05 -15.03
CA ARG A 305 1.73 -5.30 -16.32
C ARG A 305 0.82 -4.15 -16.78
N GLY A 306 0.11 -3.51 -15.85
CA GLY A 306 -0.77 -2.37 -16.17
C GLY A 306 -0.02 -1.17 -16.76
N TYR A 307 1.24 -0.98 -16.37
CA TYR A 307 2.09 0.12 -16.84
C TYR A 307 3.10 -0.30 -17.92
N GLU A 308 3.35 -1.59 -18.12
CA GLU A 308 4.30 -2.09 -19.11
C GLU A 308 4.09 -1.53 -20.54
N PRO A 309 2.86 -1.36 -21.08
CA PRO A 309 2.66 -0.75 -22.39
C PRO A 309 3.03 0.74 -22.48
N LYS A 310 3.18 1.46 -21.36
CA LYS A 310 3.37 2.91 -21.35
C LYS A 310 4.77 3.29 -21.88
N PRO A 311 4.92 4.34 -22.73
CA PRO A 311 6.21 4.70 -23.33
C PRO A 311 7.34 4.99 -22.32
N VAL A 312 7.02 5.55 -21.15
CA VAL A 312 7.99 5.80 -20.07
C VAL A 312 8.58 4.47 -19.57
N CYS A 313 7.76 3.44 -19.40
CA CYS A 313 8.19 2.13 -18.94
C CYS A 313 8.98 1.38 -20.01
N GLN A 314 8.55 1.42 -21.27
CA GLN A 314 9.33 0.89 -22.39
C GLN A 314 10.72 1.56 -22.49
N ALA A 315 10.80 2.88 -22.29
CA ALA A 315 12.07 3.62 -22.26
C ALA A 315 12.94 3.31 -21.02
N LEU A 316 12.34 2.91 -19.90
CA LEU A 316 13.07 2.42 -18.72
C LEU A 316 13.60 1.01 -18.96
N TYR A 317 12.78 0.09 -19.47
CA TYR A 317 13.17 -1.29 -19.79
C TYR A 317 14.29 -1.36 -20.84
N ALA A 318 14.27 -0.46 -21.84
CA ALA A 318 15.30 -0.38 -22.87
C ALA A 318 16.70 -0.02 -22.33
N LYS A 319 16.80 0.50 -21.09
CA LYS A 319 18.09 0.76 -20.41
C LYS A 319 18.68 -0.49 -19.75
N GLY A 320 17.94 -1.60 -19.68
CA GLY A 320 18.34 -2.84 -19.03
C GLY A 320 18.00 -2.90 -17.53
N PRO A 321 18.24 -4.05 -16.87
CA PRO A 321 17.84 -4.27 -15.48
C PRO A 321 18.54 -3.34 -14.49
N ASP A 322 19.79 -2.94 -14.76
CA ASP A 322 20.57 -2.04 -13.89
C ASP A 322 20.04 -0.58 -13.87
N ALA A 323 19.00 -0.27 -14.65
CA ALA A 323 18.35 1.04 -14.67
C ALA A 323 17.43 1.29 -13.45
N VAL A 324 17.10 0.22 -12.70
CA VAL A 324 16.36 0.27 -11.44
C VAL A 324 17.15 -0.47 -10.36
N ARG A 325 16.99 -0.03 -9.11
CA ARG A 325 17.51 -0.72 -7.93
C ARG A 325 16.37 -1.60 -7.38
N PRO A 326 16.57 -2.93 -7.26
CA PRO A 326 15.57 -3.79 -6.63
C PRO A 326 15.42 -3.47 -5.13
N PRO A 327 14.27 -3.81 -4.53
CA PRO A 327 14.08 -3.67 -3.09
C PRO A 327 15.10 -4.48 -2.29
N LEU A 328 15.46 -3.98 -1.10
CA LEU A 328 16.34 -4.69 -0.16
C LEU A 328 15.67 -5.97 0.36
N TYR A 329 14.37 -5.87 0.60
CA TYR A 329 13.50 -6.97 0.97
C TYR A 329 12.10 -6.63 0.46
N SER A 330 11.43 -7.62 -0.13
CA SER A 330 10.03 -7.52 -0.55
C SER A 330 9.26 -8.75 -0.11
N TRP A 331 8.02 -8.58 0.29
CA TRP A 331 7.09 -9.68 0.61
C TRP A 331 5.85 -9.56 -0.27
N THR A 332 5.07 -10.63 -0.36
CA THR A 332 3.79 -10.60 -1.08
C THR A 332 2.66 -10.21 -0.15
N HIS A 333 1.54 -9.79 -0.72
CA HIS A 333 0.33 -9.54 0.06
C HIS A 333 -0.15 -10.74 0.90
N ALA A 334 0.26 -11.98 0.57
CA ALA A 334 0.01 -13.15 1.41
C ALA A 334 0.71 -13.12 2.79
N GLU A 335 1.76 -12.32 2.96
CA GLU A 335 2.53 -12.19 4.21
C GLU A 335 2.25 -10.90 5.01
N GLY A 336 1.75 -9.88 4.32
CA GLY A 336 1.65 -8.50 4.79
C GLY A 336 1.31 -7.58 3.62
N GLN A 337 0.44 -6.61 3.87
CA GLN A 337 -0.11 -5.72 2.84
C GLN A 337 0.08 -4.23 3.21
N THR A 338 1.06 -3.94 4.07
CA THR A 338 1.56 -2.58 4.38
C THR A 338 3.03 -2.59 4.79
N SER A 339 3.83 -1.68 4.22
CA SER A 339 5.22 -1.44 4.61
C SER A 339 5.35 -0.25 5.56
N THR A 340 5.25 -0.51 6.88
CA THR A 340 5.68 0.46 7.88
C THR A 340 7.19 0.43 7.98
N GLY A 341 7.82 1.41 7.31
CA GLY A 341 9.23 1.72 7.47
C GLY A 341 9.68 1.83 8.93
N GLY A 342 10.96 1.55 9.15
CA GLY A 342 11.45 1.00 10.41
C GLY A 342 12.58 1.76 11.10
N ALA A 343 13.03 1.25 12.24
CA ALA A 343 14.08 1.84 13.07
C ALA A 343 15.30 0.91 13.24
N PHE A 344 16.50 1.48 13.21
CA PHE A 344 17.71 0.77 13.65
C PHE A 344 17.83 0.82 15.17
N ILE A 345 17.92 -0.34 15.83
CA ILE A 345 18.07 -0.38 17.29
C ILE A 345 19.52 -0.64 17.70
N GLN A 346 20.06 0.29 18.48
CA GLN A 346 21.41 0.24 19.04
C GLN A 346 21.44 0.14 20.57
N ASP A 347 20.28 -0.03 21.22
CA ASP A 347 20.17 -0.16 22.68
C ASP A 347 21.12 -1.25 23.18
N PRO A 348 22.12 -0.93 24.04
CA PRO A 348 23.06 -1.91 24.55
C PRO A 348 22.40 -2.98 25.44
N ALA A 349 21.18 -2.74 25.96
CA ALA A 349 20.42 -3.72 26.71
C ALA A 349 19.81 -4.81 25.81
N PHE A 350 19.51 -4.52 24.54
CA PHE A 350 18.96 -5.54 23.63
C PHE A 350 19.97 -6.70 23.43
N PRO A 351 19.52 -7.96 23.38
CA PRO A 351 20.40 -9.09 23.10
C PRO A 351 21.15 -8.91 21.77
N ALA A 352 22.36 -9.48 21.68
CA ALA A 352 23.25 -9.28 20.54
C ALA A 352 22.62 -9.64 19.17
N GLN A 353 21.69 -10.60 19.15
CA GLN A 353 20.96 -11.01 17.93
C GLN A 353 20.00 -9.93 17.40
N TRP A 354 19.61 -8.95 18.21
CA TRP A 354 18.71 -7.84 17.85
C TRP A 354 19.47 -6.50 17.65
N ARG A 355 20.62 -6.31 18.32
CA ARG A 355 21.42 -5.07 18.19
C ARG A 355 21.96 -4.85 16.78
N GLY A 356 21.75 -3.64 16.26
CA GLY A 356 22.11 -3.23 14.91
C GLY A 356 21.17 -3.70 13.81
N ALA A 357 20.09 -4.42 14.13
CA ALA A 357 19.05 -4.78 13.17
C ALA A 357 18.12 -3.60 12.88
N TYR A 358 17.48 -3.63 11.70
CA TYR A 358 16.44 -2.71 11.29
C TYR A 358 15.08 -3.36 11.52
N PHE A 359 14.24 -2.75 12.36
CA PHE A 359 12.90 -3.24 12.73
C PHE A 359 11.85 -2.52 11.92
N PHE A 360 11.04 -3.25 11.17
CA PHE A 360 9.95 -2.75 10.33
C PHE A 360 8.65 -3.47 10.69
N ALA A 361 7.50 -2.91 10.33
CA ALA A 361 6.21 -3.49 10.69
C ALA A 361 5.27 -3.56 9.51
N ASP A 362 4.23 -4.35 9.72
CA ASP A 362 3.04 -4.40 8.89
C ASP A 362 1.84 -4.12 9.80
N TYR A 363 1.04 -3.14 9.40
CA TYR A 363 -0.15 -2.68 10.08
C TYR A 363 -1.31 -3.67 9.93
N THR A 364 -1.52 -4.24 8.73
CA THR A 364 -2.69 -5.08 8.42
C THR A 364 -2.63 -6.44 9.12
N GLN A 365 -1.45 -7.04 9.18
CA GLN A 365 -1.16 -8.31 9.88
C GLN A 365 -0.66 -8.12 11.32
N GLN A 366 -0.48 -6.86 11.75
CA GLN A 366 -0.06 -6.50 13.10
C GLN A 366 1.21 -7.22 13.56
N TRP A 367 2.24 -7.25 12.70
CA TRP A 367 3.55 -7.81 13.06
C TRP A 367 4.65 -6.76 13.06
N ILE A 368 5.70 -7.02 13.84
CA ILE A 368 6.99 -6.37 13.71
C ILE A 368 7.99 -7.46 13.30
N ARG A 369 8.75 -7.22 12.24
CA ARG A 369 9.88 -8.05 11.81
C ARG A 369 11.16 -7.23 11.95
N MET A 370 12.30 -7.89 11.80
CA MET A 370 13.58 -7.22 11.58
C MET A 370 14.36 -7.86 10.45
N LEU A 371 15.30 -7.10 9.90
CA LEU A 371 16.33 -7.56 8.97
C LEU A 371 17.71 -7.03 9.39
N ARG A 372 18.79 -7.62 8.87
CA ARG A 372 20.15 -7.11 9.04
C ARG A 372 20.76 -6.73 7.71
N VAL A 373 21.65 -5.74 7.75
CA VAL A 373 22.43 -5.31 6.58
C VAL A 373 23.92 -5.34 6.87
N ASP A 374 24.71 -5.54 5.81
CA ASP A 374 26.16 -5.49 5.86
C ASP A 374 26.69 -4.04 5.87
N ALA A 375 27.99 -3.85 5.60
CA ALA A 375 28.62 -2.54 5.53
C ALA A 375 28.26 -1.74 4.25
N ASN A 376 27.72 -2.41 3.22
CA ASN A 376 27.40 -1.88 1.88
C ASN A 376 25.88 -1.74 1.68
N ASP A 377 25.13 -1.70 2.78
CA ASP A 377 23.67 -1.63 2.82
C ASP A 377 22.98 -2.77 2.03
N GLN A 378 23.61 -3.97 1.98
CA GLN A 378 23.05 -5.19 1.40
C GLN A 378 22.40 -6.07 2.48
N LEU A 379 21.34 -6.81 2.12
CA LEU A 379 20.66 -7.73 3.04
C LEU A 379 21.61 -8.85 3.45
N VAL A 380 21.76 -9.08 4.76
CA VAL A 380 22.45 -10.27 5.26
C VAL A 380 21.54 -11.48 5.00
N PRO A 381 22.02 -12.54 4.32
CA PRO A 381 21.21 -13.73 4.04
C PRO A 381 20.58 -14.31 5.31
N ASP A 382 19.35 -14.82 5.16
CA ASP A 382 18.55 -15.45 6.23
C ASP A 382 18.34 -14.58 7.48
N SER A 383 18.59 -13.27 7.40
CA SER A 383 18.48 -12.37 8.55
C SER A 383 17.08 -11.85 8.82
N VAL A 384 16.11 -12.04 7.91
CA VAL A 384 14.73 -11.58 8.12
C VAL A 384 14.05 -12.47 9.16
N ALA A 385 13.60 -11.89 10.27
CA ALA A 385 13.07 -12.63 11.41
C ALA A 385 11.83 -11.96 12.03
N PRO A 386 10.85 -12.74 12.53
CA PRO A 386 9.74 -12.20 13.31
C PRO A 386 10.22 -11.65 14.66
N PHE A 387 9.63 -10.55 15.11
CA PHE A 387 9.93 -9.91 16.39
C PHE A 387 8.68 -9.59 17.23
N ALA A 388 7.52 -9.35 16.63
CA ALA A 388 6.26 -9.25 17.34
C ALA A 388 5.10 -9.73 16.48
N THR A 389 4.06 -10.29 17.09
CA THR A 389 2.73 -10.48 16.49
C THR A 389 1.66 -9.91 17.41
N GLU A 390 0.47 -9.62 16.87
CA GLU A 390 -0.60 -8.88 17.56
C GLU A 390 -0.14 -7.48 18.03
N ALA A 391 0.83 -6.89 17.31
CA ALA A 391 1.50 -5.64 17.68
C ALA A 391 0.55 -4.43 17.77
N GLY A 392 -0.62 -4.51 17.13
CA GLY A 392 -1.57 -3.44 16.92
C GLY A 392 -1.32 -2.70 15.59
N GLY A 393 -1.94 -1.53 15.42
CA GLY A 393 -1.87 -0.76 14.19
C GLY A 393 -0.58 0.05 14.08
N VAL A 394 0.57 -0.61 13.85
CA VAL A 394 1.89 0.03 13.88
C VAL A 394 2.12 0.93 12.66
N VAL A 395 2.10 2.25 12.84
CA VAL A 395 2.24 3.25 11.74
C VAL A 395 3.50 4.12 11.80
N ASP A 396 4.26 4.09 12.89
CA ASP A 396 5.61 4.66 12.94
C ASP A 396 6.45 3.88 13.96
N LEU A 397 7.73 3.67 13.63
CA LEU A 397 8.74 2.99 14.43
C LEU A 397 9.95 3.92 14.50
N SER A 398 10.40 4.27 15.70
CA SER A 398 11.60 5.10 15.87
C SER A 398 12.37 4.77 17.14
N SER A 399 13.67 5.06 17.14
CA SER A 399 14.52 4.91 18.32
C SER A 399 14.37 6.13 19.24
N GLY A 400 13.86 5.92 20.45
CA GLY A 400 13.79 6.95 21.49
C GLY A 400 15.11 7.10 22.28
N PRO A 401 15.10 7.89 23.37
CA PRO A 401 16.22 7.99 24.31
C PRO A 401 16.73 6.62 24.77
N GLY A 402 18.05 6.48 24.88
CA GLY A 402 18.68 5.17 25.14
C GLY A 402 18.63 4.18 23.97
N SER A 403 18.21 4.63 22.78
CA SER A 403 18.01 3.82 21.56
C SER A 403 16.90 2.76 21.67
N GLN A 404 15.95 2.94 22.59
CA GLN A 404 14.81 2.05 22.81
C GLN A 404 13.78 2.14 21.68
N LEU A 405 13.24 1.00 21.23
CA LEU A 405 12.23 0.95 20.17
C LEU A 405 10.90 1.53 20.67
N HIS A 406 10.48 2.66 20.10
CA HIS A 406 9.17 3.26 20.33
C HIS A 406 8.30 3.12 19.08
N PHE A 407 7.00 2.94 19.25
CA PHE A 407 6.07 2.80 18.15
C PHE A 407 4.71 3.42 18.43
N VAL A 408 4.05 3.86 17.37
CA VAL A 408 2.68 4.40 17.39
C VAL A 408 1.70 3.32 16.93
N ASP A 409 0.69 3.06 17.76
CA ASP A 409 -0.44 2.19 17.46
C ASP A 409 -1.67 3.05 17.15
N ILE A 410 -1.97 3.20 15.86
CA ILE A 410 -3.06 4.07 15.40
C ILE A 410 -4.44 3.55 15.80
N LEU A 411 -4.59 2.22 15.91
CA LEU A 411 -5.87 1.57 16.25
C LEU A 411 -6.18 1.66 17.74
N ALA A 412 -5.15 1.53 18.58
CA ALA A 412 -5.30 1.67 20.03
C ALA A 412 -5.29 3.13 20.51
N GLY A 413 -4.83 4.07 19.68
CA GLY A 413 -4.60 5.46 20.11
C GLY A 413 -3.47 5.55 21.15
N GLU A 414 -2.43 4.73 20.99
CA GLU A 414 -1.33 4.56 21.95
C GLU A 414 0.04 4.92 21.34
N LEU A 415 0.89 5.59 22.14
CA LEU A 415 2.34 5.56 21.96
C LEU A 415 2.92 4.53 22.92
N ARG A 416 3.76 3.63 22.41
CA ARG A 416 4.33 2.51 23.16
C ARG A 416 5.85 2.44 23.04
N ARG A 417 6.48 1.68 23.94
CA ARG A 417 7.90 1.33 23.87
C ARG A 417 8.13 -0.15 24.13
N ILE A 418 9.09 -0.74 23.42
CA ILE A 418 9.56 -2.11 23.60
C ILE A 418 10.95 -2.06 24.23
N ARG A 419 11.14 -2.79 25.33
CA ARG A 419 12.39 -2.77 26.12
C ARG A 419 12.84 -4.18 26.47
N TYR A 420 14.15 -4.36 26.62
CA TYR A 420 14.75 -5.58 27.17
C TYR A 420 15.37 -5.28 28.55
N PRO A 421 14.62 -5.41 29.65
CA PRO A 421 15.17 -5.31 31.00
C PRO A 421 16.01 -6.55 31.31
N ALA A 422 17.34 -6.37 31.36
CA ALA A 422 18.27 -7.47 31.52
C ALA A 422 18.07 -8.21 32.86
N ASN A 423 17.71 -9.50 32.76
CA ASN A 423 17.53 -10.48 33.84
C ASN A 423 16.25 -10.38 34.69
N ASN A 424 15.29 -9.51 34.37
CA ASN A 424 13.97 -9.51 35.01
C ASN A 424 12.93 -8.77 34.13
N THR A 425 11.91 -9.47 33.66
CA THR A 425 10.82 -8.95 32.84
C THR A 425 9.71 -8.43 33.76
N PRO A 426 9.45 -7.10 33.86
CA PRO A 426 8.42 -6.58 34.76
C PRO A 426 7.06 -7.27 34.50
N PRO A 427 6.34 -7.64 35.57
CA PRO A 427 5.12 -8.41 35.45
C PRO A 427 4.05 -7.57 34.77
N VAL A 428 3.18 -8.21 33.98
CA VAL A 428 2.02 -7.52 33.40
C VAL A 428 0.89 -7.55 34.42
N ALA A 429 0.60 -6.42 35.07
CA ALA A 429 -0.61 -6.24 35.86
C ALA A 429 -1.86 -6.23 34.95
N VAL A 430 -2.88 -7.01 35.31
CA VAL A 430 -4.22 -6.99 34.71
C VAL A 430 -5.25 -6.76 35.82
N ALA A 431 -5.94 -5.63 35.76
CA ALA A 431 -6.96 -5.24 36.74
C ALA A 431 -8.36 -5.51 36.20
N SER A 432 -9.19 -6.14 37.03
CA SER A 432 -10.62 -6.31 36.77
C SER A 432 -11.43 -6.12 38.05
N ALA A 433 -12.68 -5.72 37.90
CA ALA A 433 -13.62 -5.52 38.99
C ALA A 433 -15.03 -5.92 38.55
N THR A 434 -15.85 -6.41 39.46
CA THR A 434 -17.26 -6.77 39.21
C THR A 434 -18.09 -6.63 40.50
N PRO A 435 -19.27 -5.97 40.45
CA PRO A 435 -19.71 -5.05 39.39
C PRO A 435 -18.78 -3.83 39.28
N ARG A 436 -18.82 -3.10 38.17
CA ARG A 436 -18.10 -1.81 38.01
C ARG A 436 -18.99 -0.59 38.24
N GLU A 437 -20.29 -0.82 38.39
CA GLU A 437 -21.33 0.19 38.55
C GLU A 437 -22.45 -0.32 39.47
N GLY A 438 -23.19 0.59 40.09
CA GLY A 438 -24.35 0.26 40.93
C GLY A 438 -24.52 1.20 42.13
N GLY A 439 -25.68 1.13 42.79
CA GLY A 439 -26.02 2.04 43.89
C GLY A 439 -25.18 1.85 45.17
N PRO A 440 -24.94 2.92 45.96
CA PRO A 440 -24.31 2.81 47.27
C PRO A 440 -25.22 2.09 48.29
N PRO A 441 -24.66 1.27 49.20
CA PRO A 441 -23.26 0.86 49.25
C PRO A 441 -22.96 -0.24 48.21
N LEU A 442 -21.97 0.01 47.34
CA LEU A 442 -21.60 -0.91 46.26
C LEU A 442 -20.46 -1.84 46.72
N ARG A 443 -20.75 -3.13 46.85
CA ARG A 443 -19.73 -4.16 47.07
C ARG A 443 -19.11 -4.57 45.74
N VAL A 444 -17.80 -4.40 45.62
CA VAL A 444 -17.03 -4.71 44.42
C VAL A 444 -16.01 -5.80 44.71
N TYR A 445 -15.99 -6.83 43.87
CA TYR A 445 -14.98 -7.87 43.88
C TYR A 445 -13.90 -7.53 42.83
N PHE A 446 -12.68 -7.33 43.29
CA PHE A 446 -11.52 -7.07 42.45
C PHE A 446 -10.80 -8.37 42.11
N SER A 447 -10.24 -8.42 40.91
CA SER A 447 -9.52 -9.58 40.41
C SER A 447 -8.27 -9.14 39.65
N SER A 448 -7.14 -9.72 40.03
CA SER A 448 -5.86 -9.62 39.33
C SER A 448 -5.67 -10.75 38.30
N ALA A 449 -6.69 -11.58 38.04
CA ALA A 449 -6.61 -12.69 37.11
C ALA A 449 -6.18 -12.24 35.70
N GLY A 450 -5.25 -12.97 35.10
CA GLY A 450 -4.56 -12.58 33.86
C GLY A 450 -3.26 -11.80 34.09
N SER A 451 -3.04 -11.27 35.30
CA SER A 451 -1.73 -10.76 35.70
C SER A 451 -0.73 -11.90 35.70
N ARG A 452 0.44 -11.67 35.10
CA ARG A 452 1.49 -12.70 34.99
C ARG A 452 2.87 -12.08 34.95
N ASP A 453 3.81 -12.85 35.45
CA ASP A 453 5.22 -12.67 35.16
C ASP A 453 5.62 -13.54 33.96
N MET A 454 6.57 -13.10 33.15
CA MET A 454 7.06 -13.88 31.99
C MET A 454 8.25 -14.79 32.32
N ASP A 455 9.00 -14.48 33.39
CA ASP A 455 10.11 -15.28 33.88
C ASP A 455 9.62 -16.36 34.90
N GLY A 456 8.37 -16.22 35.37
CA GLY A 456 7.66 -17.17 36.22
C GLY A 456 7.67 -16.80 37.71
N ASP A 457 8.01 -15.55 38.03
CA ASP A 457 8.17 -15.10 39.41
C ASP A 457 6.87 -15.04 40.22
N THR A 458 7.04 -15.09 41.55
CA THR A 458 5.92 -15.01 42.50
C THR A 458 5.44 -13.58 42.67
N LEU A 459 4.30 -13.28 42.07
CA LEU A 459 3.70 -11.96 42.08
C LEU A 459 3.25 -11.49 43.47
N GLN A 460 3.53 -10.21 43.74
CA GLN A 460 3.02 -9.42 44.86
C GLN A 460 2.00 -8.41 44.35
N TYR A 461 0.95 -8.15 45.12
CA TYR A 461 -0.19 -7.33 44.71
C TYR A 461 -0.43 -6.20 45.72
N VAL A 462 -0.73 -5.00 45.23
CA VAL A 462 -1.24 -3.88 46.04
C VAL A 462 -2.42 -3.24 45.31
N TRP A 463 -3.60 -3.31 45.91
CA TRP A 463 -4.80 -2.61 45.45
C TRP A 463 -5.01 -1.33 46.25
N ASP A 464 -4.99 -0.21 45.55
CA ASP A 464 -5.46 1.10 46.00
C ASP A 464 -6.88 1.28 45.45
N PHE A 465 -7.88 1.56 46.30
CA PHE A 465 -9.29 1.59 45.87
C PHE A 465 -9.75 2.96 45.34
N GLY A 466 -8.91 4.00 45.46
CA GLY A 466 -9.17 5.32 44.90
C GLY A 466 -10.16 6.20 45.69
N ASP A 467 -10.60 5.76 46.87
CA ASP A 467 -11.57 6.44 47.75
C ASP A 467 -10.97 6.97 49.06
N GLY A 468 -9.65 6.80 49.26
CA GLY A 468 -8.92 7.19 50.48
C GLY A 468 -8.92 6.14 51.59
N ASN A 469 -9.56 4.98 51.41
CA ASN A 469 -9.44 3.86 52.33
C ASN A 469 -8.06 3.16 52.24
N SER A 470 -7.77 2.30 53.22
CA SER A 470 -6.50 1.55 53.27
C SER A 470 -6.33 0.58 52.09
N VAL A 471 -5.14 0.58 51.49
CA VAL A 471 -4.75 -0.35 50.43
C VAL A 471 -4.77 -1.82 50.88
N SER A 472 -5.01 -2.74 49.96
CA SER A 472 -5.03 -4.20 50.22
C SER A 472 -3.88 -4.93 49.53
N GLY A 473 -3.21 -5.83 50.26
CA GLY A 473 -2.16 -6.72 49.72
C GLY A 473 -2.67 -8.04 49.14
N VAL A 474 -3.99 -8.26 49.11
CA VAL A 474 -4.61 -9.50 48.61
C VAL A 474 -4.74 -9.44 47.09
N ALA A 475 -4.48 -10.54 46.39
CA ALA A 475 -4.54 -10.59 44.92
C ALA A 475 -5.94 -10.25 44.35
N ASN A 476 -6.99 -10.75 45.01
CA ASN A 476 -8.39 -10.60 44.61
C ASN A 476 -9.24 -10.14 45.82
N PRO A 477 -9.15 -8.86 46.24
CA PRO A 477 -9.87 -8.36 47.41
C PRO A 477 -11.33 -8.04 47.08
N GLU A 478 -12.18 -8.02 48.10
CA GLU A 478 -13.44 -7.27 48.05
C GLU A 478 -13.27 -5.89 48.70
N HIS A 479 -14.03 -4.92 48.23
CA HIS A 479 -14.14 -3.59 48.84
C HIS A 479 -15.59 -3.10 48.81
N LEU A 480 -15.93 -2.21 49.73
CA LEU A 480 -17.28 -1.64 49.87
C LEU A 480 -17.20 -0.12 49.71
N TYR A 481 -17.74 0.39 48.62
CA TYR A 481 -17.86 1.84 48.42
C TYR A 481 -19.18 2.34 49.01
N GLU A 482 -19.11 3.07 50.12
CA GLU A 482 -20.30 3.57 50.84
C GLU A 482 -20.88 4.85 50.24
N MET A 483 -20.05 5.69 49.61
CA MET A 483 -20.47 6.96 49.01
C MET A 483 -20.55 6.88 47.49
N ALA A 484 -21.58 7.53 46.94
CA ALA A 484 -21.69 7.77 45.51
C ALA A 484 -20.51 8.60 44.98
N GLY A 485 -20.09 8.31 43.75
CA GLY A 485 -18.93 8.94 43.10
C GLY A 485 -18.17 7.99 42.18
N LEU A 486 -17.26 8.58 41.39
CA LEU A 486 -16.32 7.86 40.55
C LEU A 486 -15.03 7.58 41.32
N HIS A 487 -14.70 6.30 41.48
CA HIS A 487 -13.48 5.85 42.14
C HIS A 487 -12.55 5.15 41.13
N VAL A 488 -11.25 5.42 41.19
CA VAL A 488 -10.26 4.80 40.29
C VAL A 488 -9.39 3.85 41.10
N ALA A 489 -9.80 2.58 41.14
CA ALA A 489 -9.01 1.55 41.79
C ALA A 489 -7.78 1.20 40.93
N ARG A 490 -6.62 1.09 41.54
CA ARG A 490 -5.34 0.79 40.91
C ARG A 490 -4.71 -0.44 41.55
N LEU A 491 -4.54 -1.49 40.75
CA LEU A 491 -3.68 -2.62 41.06
C LEU A 491 -2.24 -2.26 40.69
N THR A 492 -1.31 -2.48 41.63
CA THR A 492 0.13 -2.60 41.37
C THR A 492 0.51 -4.06 41.52
N VAL A 493 1.18 -4.62 40.52
CA VAL A 493 1.80 -5.96 40.58
C VAL A 493 3.32 -5.79 40.56
N SER A 494 4.03 -6.52 41.41
CA SER A 494 5.51 -6.59 41.40
C SER A 494 5.99 -8.03 41.45
N ASP A 495 7.14 -8.29 40.83
CA ASP A 495 7.86 -9.57 40.83
C ASP A 495 8.69 -9.78 42.12
N GLY A 496 8.94 -8.71 42.89
CA GLY A 496 9.87 -8.74 44.04
C GLY A 496 11.36 -8.63 43.67
N HIS A 497 11.69 -8.63 42.38
CA HIS A 497 13.04 -8.48 41.81
C HIS A 497 13.29 -7.10 41.19
N GLY A 498 12.37 -6.15 41.40
CA GLY A 498 12.52 -4.73 41.08
C GLY A 498 11.71 -4.28 39.87
N GLY A 499 10.95 -5.17 39.24
CA GLY A 499 9.93 -4.82 38.25
C GLY A 499 8.55 -4.66 38.90
N SER A 500 7.75 -3.80 38.30
CA SER A 500 6.34 -3.65 38.65
C SER A 500 5.56 -3.04 37.49
N HIS A 501 4.26 -3.31 37.45
CA HIS A 501 3.31 -2.69 36.53
C HIS A 501 2.04 -2.30 37.28
N THR A 502 1.36 -1.28 36.78
CA THR A 502 0.08 -0.84 37.33
C THR A 502 -1.04 -0.96 36.30
N ALA A 503 -2.18 -1.47 36.72
CA ALA A 503 -3.41 -1.48 35.94
C ALA A 503 -4.53 -0.86 36.77
N SER A 504 -5.36 -0.02 36.15
CA SER A 504 -6.45 0.68 36.86
C SER A 504 -7.81 0.27 36.31
N VAL A 505 -8.83 0.31 37.16
CA VAL A 505 -10.23 0.07 36.83
C VAL A 505 -11.11 1.13 37.49
N ARG A 506 -11.99 1.75 36.69
CA ARG A 506 -12.98 2.72 37.17
C ARG A 506 -14.17 2.00 37.79
N ILE A 507 -14.64 2.50 38.92
CA ILE A 507 -15.87 2.07 39.61
C ILE A 507 -16.78 3.29 39.72
N SER A 508 -18.03 3.16 39.26
CA SER A 508 -19.08 4.17 39.45
C SER A 508 -20.02 3.75 40.56
N VAL A 509 -20.24 4.61 41.55
CA VAL A 509 -21.15 4.33 42.64
C VAL A 509 -22.30 5.32 42.57
N GLY A 510 -23.52 4.82 42.42
CA GLY A 510 -24.75 5.62 42.35
C GLY A 510 -25.19 6.10 40.96
N ASN A 511 -24.52 5.67 39.89
CA ASN A 511 -24.86 6.02 38.50
C ASN A 511 -24.55 4.83 37.56
N LEU A 512 -25.44 4.51 36.63
CA LEU A 512 -25.34 3.41 35.65
C LEU A 512 -24.99 3.90 34.24
N ALA A 513 -24.45 3.02 33.39
CA ALA A 513 -24.19 3.37 31.99
C ALA A 513 -25.48 3.46 31.14
N PRO A 514 -25.59 4.43 30.21
CA PRO A 514 -26.75 4.57 29.33
C PRO A 514 -27.14 3.32 28.52
N VAL A 515 -28.44 3.04 28.41
CA VAL A 515 -28.97 2.01 27.51
C VAL A 515 -29.14 2.60 26.11
N VAL A 516 -28.44 2.03 25.12
CA VAL A 516 -28.40 2.53 23.73
C VAL A 516 -29.28 1.70 22.78
N SER A 517 -30.00 2.37 21.90
CA SER A 517 -30.75 1.76 20.78
C SER A 517 -30.42 2.42 19.45
N ILE A 518 -30.18 1.61 18.43
CA ILE A 518 -30.09 2.02 17.02
C ILE A 518 -31.42 1.65 16.36
N HIS A 519 -32.05 2.61 15.69
CA HIS A 519 -33.36 2.49 15.04
C HIS A 519 -33.25 2.36 13.52
N ALA A 520 -32.20 2.93 12.93
CA ALA A 520 -31.89 2.84 11.50
C ALA A 520 -30.37 2.91 11.28
N PRO A 521 -29.84 2.27 10.22
CA PRO A 521 -30.52 1.28 9.36
C PRO A 521 -30.78 -0.05 10.08
N SER A 522 -31.58 -0.94 9.49
CA SER A 522 -31.84 -2.28 10.05
C SER A 522 -30.71 -3.28 9.74
N GLU A 523 -30.54 -4.32 10.56
CA GLU A 523 -29.57 -5.42 10.33
C GLU A 523 -29.83 -6.20 9.02
N THR A 524 -31.04 -6.09 8.47
CA THR A 524 -31.43 -6.67 7.18
C THR A 524 -31.15 -5.77 5.98
N PHE A 525 -30.77 -4.50 6.18
CA PHE A 525 -30.38 -3.59 5.11
C PHE A 525 -29.15 -4.14 4.38
N ARG A 526 -29.14 -4.00 3.05
CA ARG A 526 -27.99 -4.32 2.20
C ARG A 526 -27.68 -3.11 1.36
N PHE A 527 -26.45 -2.61 1.48
CA PHE A 527 -26.02 -1.40 0.80
C PHE A 527 -25.49 -1.69 -0.60
N LYS A 528 -25.56 -0.72 -1.49
CA LYS A 528 -24.77 -0.67 -2.72
C LYS A 528 -23.87 0.57 -2.70
N VAL A 529 -22.87 0.60 -3.57
CA VAL A 529 -22.02 1.79 -3.78
C VAL A 529 -22.90 2.98 -4.16
N GLY A 530 -22.62 4.15 -3.56
CA GLY A 530 -23.36 5.39 -3.77
C GLY A 530 -24.68 5.50 -3.00
N ASP A 531 -25.07 4.53 -2.17
CA ASP A 531 -26.23 4.69 -1.28
C ASP A 531 -25.96 5.76 -0.21
N VAL A 532 -26.90 6.69 -0.01
CA VAL A 532 -26.92 7.59 1.14
C VAL A 532 -27.73 6.93 2.26
N VAL A 533 -27.05 6.48 3.30
CA VAL A 533 -27.62 5.69 4.40
C VAL A 533 -27.95 6.60 5.58
N THR A 534 -29.23 6.74 5.89
CA THR A 534 -29.68 7.41 7.13
C THR A 534 -29.45 6.52 8.35
N PHE A 535 -28.80 7.06 9.37
CA PHE A 535 -28.71 6.44 10.69
C PHE A 535 -29.50 7.23 11.74
N ALA A 536 -30.08 6.52 12.71
CA ALA A 536 -30.82 7.12 13.82
C ALA A 536 -30.78 6.23 15.04
N GLY A 537 -30.79 6.83 16.23
CA GLY A 537 -30.67 6.15 17.50
C GLY A 537 -31.09 7.02 18.68
N SER A 538 -31.07 6.43 19.86
CA SER A 538 -31.38 7.10 21.12
C SER A 538 -30.72 6.37 22.27
N ALA A 539 -30.43 7.09 23.35
CA ALA A 539 -30.01 6.47 24.60
C ALA A 539 -30.79 7.05 25.79
N SER A 540 -30.97 6.21 26.80
CA SER A 540 -31.60 6.58 28.06
C SER A 540 -30.82 5.97 29.21
N ASP A 541 -30.58 6.76 30.24
CA ASP A 541 -30.02 6.35 31.50
C ASP A 541 -31.10 6.42 32.62
N ALA A 542 -30.89 5.69 33.71
CA ALA A 542 -31.79 5.63 34.86
C ALA A 542 -31.75 6.90 35.72
N GLU A 543 -30.60 7.56 35.83
CA GLU A 543 -30.38 8.75 36.63
C GLU A 543 -30.58 10.05 35.81
N ASP A 544 -30.05 10.10 34.58
CA ASP A 544 -30.15 11.23 33.65
C ASP A 544 -31.46 11.27 32.82
N GLY A 545 -32.15 10.14 32.68
CA GLY A 545 -33.28 10.01 31.77
C GLY A 545 -32.83 9.97 30.29
N ALA A 546 -33.47 10.76 29.42
CA ALA A 546 -33.08 10.78 28.00
C ALA A 546 -31.74 11.50 27.79
N ILE A 547 -30.76 10.82 27.22
CA ILE A 547 -29.46 11.44 26.90
C ILE A 547 -29.66 12.43 25.73
N PRO A 548 -29.18 13.68 25.83
CA PRO A 548 -29.21 14.65 24.74
C PRO A 548 -28.14 14.32 23.67
N GLY A 549 -28.38 14.79 22.44
CA GLY A 549 -27.58 14.41 21.28
C GLY A 549 -26.13 14.91 21.30
N ASP A 550 -25.82 15.99 22.01
CA ASP A 550 -24.47 16.50 22.23
C ASP A 550 -23.60 15.56 23.09
N ARG A 551 -24.21 14.57 23.75
CA ARG A 551 -23.54 13.48 24.46
C ARG A 551 -23.65 12.12 23.73
N MET A 552 -24.05 12.13 22.46
CA MET A 552 -24.07 10.96 21.57
C MET A 552 -23.03 11.09 20.48
N ALA A 553 -22.19 10.07 20.34
CA ALA A 553 -21.20 9.93 19.29
C ALA A 553 -21.43 8.62 18.51
N TRP A 554 -21.45 8.71 17.20
CA TRP A 554 -21.57 7.59 16.27
C TRP A 554 -20.23 7.33 15.63
N THR A 555 -19.72 6.10 15.64
CA THR A 555 -18.52 5.71 14.88
C THR A 555 -18.94 4.77 13.76
N LEU A 556 -18.45 5.00 12.55
CA LEU A 556 -18.66 4.17 11.39
C LEU A 556 -17.30 3.61 10.95
N THR A 557 -17.14 2.30 11.10
CA THR A 557 -15.92 1.58 10.72
C THR A 557 -16.17 0.79 9.45
N LEU A 558 -15.46 1.13 8.37
CA LEU A 558 -15.35 0.31 7.18
C LEU A 558 -14.44 -0.88 7.53
N VAL A 559 -14.91 -2.11 7.27
CA VAL A 559 -14.12 -3.31 7.45
C VAL A 559 -14.11 -4.05 6.13
N HIS A 560 -12.95 -4.16 5.50
CA HIS A 560 -12.82 -4.84 4.22
C HIS A 560 -11.70 -5.87 4.21
N CYS A 561 -11.80 -6.80 3.27
CA CYS A 561 -11.04 -8.02 3.24
C CYS A 561 -10.42 -8.23 1.86
N THR A 562 -9.23 -8.82 1.83
CA THR A 562 -8.59 -9.34 0.61
C THR A 562 -8.37 -10.85 0.79
N PRO A 563 -7.99 -11.60 -0.26
CA PRO A 563 -7.95 -13.07 -0.25
C PRO A 563 -7.41 -13.68 1.04
N GLY A 564 -8.33 -14.17 1.87
CA GLY A 564 -8.08 -14.64 3.23
C GLY A 564 -9.05 -14.02 4.25
N ALA A 565 -8.83 -12.79 4.73
CA ALA A 565 -9.78 -11.99 5.52
C ALA A 565 -9.36 -10.50 5.66
N CYS A 566 -9.66 -9.86 6.80
CA CYS A 566 -10.05 -8.46 6.91
C CYS A 566 -9.25 -7.62 7.91
N HIS A 567 -9.20 -6.32 7.65
CA HIS A 567 -8.75 -5.25 8.54
C HIS A 567 -9.79 -4.12 8.51
N SER A 568 -9.61 -3.08 9.33
CA SER A 568 -10.60 -2.02 9.53
C SER A 568 -10.02 -0.62 9.33
N HIS A 569 -10.83 0.25 8.73
CA HIS A 569 -10.66 1.69 8.66
C HIS A 569 -11.82 2.38 9.34
N PRO A 570 -11.58 3.23 10.34
CA PRO A 570 -12.57 4.20 10.74
C PRO A 570 -12.83 5.15 9.57
N TYR A 571 -14.09 5.31 9.21
CA TYR A 571 -14.54 5.94 7.97
C TYR A 571 -15.18 7.30 8.25
N GLU A 572 -16.11 7.34 9.20
CA GLU A 572 -16.83 8.56 9.60
C GLU A 572 -17.18 8.46 11.09
N GLU A 573 -17.27 9.58 11.80
CA GLU A 573 -17.98 9.65 13.08
C GLU A 573 -18.87 10.89 13.08
N GLY A 574 -19.97 10.86 13.83
CA GLY A 574 -20.93 11.95 13.90
C GLY A 574 -21.44 12.18 15.33
N GLN A 575 -21.97 13.38 15.60
CA GLN A 575 -22.66 13.66 16.86
C GLN A 575 -24.17 13.78 16.69
N GLY A 576 -24.93 13.53 17.76
CA GLY A 576 -26.37 13.69 17.77
C GLY A 576 -27.17 12.40 17.68
N PRO A 577 -28.52 12.50 17.58
CA PRO A 577 -29.41 11.35 17.56
C PRO A 577 -29.44 10.61 16.20
N GLY A 578 -28.73 11.11 15.17
CA GLY A 578 -28.72 10.51 13.84
C GLY A 578 -28.11 11.45 12.79
N GLY A 579 -27.99 10.94 11.57
CA GLY A 579 -27.34 11.62 10.45
C GLY A 579 -27.43 10.79 9.16
N THR A 580 -26.54 11.05 8.21
CA THR A 580 -26.43 10.34 6.93
C THR A 580 -24.98 10.22 6.52
N PHE A 581 -24.57 9.05 6.03
CA PHE A 581 -23.28 8.84 5.35
C PHE A 581 -23.52 8.32 3.93
N THR A 582 -22.55 8.50 3.03
CA THR A 582 -22.58 7.90 1.70
C THR A 582 -21.68 6.67 1.66
N ILE A 583 -22.14 5.60 1.00
CA ILE A 583 -21.34 4.40 0.77
C ILE A 583 -20.34 4.67 -0.37
N PRO A 584 -19.03 4.58 -0.13
CA PRO A 584 -18.00 4.74 -1.15
C PRO A 584 -17.92 3.47 -2.01
N ASP A 585 -17.25 3.57 -3.16
CA ASP A 585 -16.65 2.37 -3.77
C ASP A 585 -15.38 2.04 -3.00
N HIS A 586 -15.24 0.81 -2.51
CA HIS A 586 -14.12 0.44 -1.64
C HIS A 586 -13.77 -1.05 -1.73
N GLY A 587 -13.80 -1.56 -2.96
CA GLY A 587 -13.55 -2.97 -3.24
C GLY A 587 -14.65 -3.88 -2.71
N ASP A 588 -14.41 -5.18 -2.89
CA ASP A 588 -15.53 -6.11 -2.92
C ASP A 588 -15.91 -6.75 -1.59
N ASP A 589 -14.98 -7.25 -0.81
CA ASP A 589 -15.30 -7.92 0.46
C ASP A 589 -15.34 -6.88 1.60
N VAL A 590 -16.25 -5.91 1.46
CA VAL A 590 -16.43 -4.76 2.37
C VAL A 590 -17.72 -4.91 3.19
N ARG A 591 -17.69 -4.44 4.45
CA ARG A 591 -18.85 -4.25 5.33
C ARG A 591 -18.65 -3.00 6.17
N PHE A 592 -19.73 -2.46 6.73
CA PHE A 592 -19.65 -1.32 7.64
C PHE A 592 -20.15 -1.68 9.04
N GLN A 593 -19.49 -1.17 10.07
CA GLN A 593 -19.87 -1.32 11.48
C GLN A 593 -20.22 0.06 12.04
N LEU A 594 -21.51 0.29 12.28
CA LEU A 594 -22.05 1.54 12.80
C LEU A 594 -22.31 1.37 14.30
N THR A 595 -21.58 2.11 15.14
CA THR A 595 -21.67 2.05 16.60
C THR A 595 -22.09 3.39 17.19
N LEU A 596 -23.24 3.43 17.85
CA LEU A 596 -23.64 4.57 18.70
C LEU A 596 -23.08 4.36 20.10
N THR A 597 -22.40 5.38 20.63
CA THR A 597 -21.97 5.51 22.02
C THR A 597 -22.63 6.75 22.63
N ALA A 598 -23.20 6.62 23.83
CA ALA A 598 -23.84 7.70 24.56
C ALA A 598 -23.22 7.85 25.95
N THR A 599 -22.99 9.10 26.38
CA THR A 599 -22.36 9.44 27.67
C THR A 599 -23.35 10.11 28.62
N ASP A 600 -23.40 9.68 29.87
CA ASP A 600 -24.21 10.32 30.92
C ASP A 600 -23.52 11.53 31.58
N SER A 601 -24.04 12.02 32.70
CA SER A 601 -23.55 13.22 33.40
C SER A 601 -22.40 12.92 34.37
N ALA A 602 -22.22 11.65 34.75
CA ALA A 602 -21.08 11.16 35.54
C ALA A 602 -19.89 10.74 34.65
N GLY A 603 -20.09 10.63 33.34
CA GLY A 603 -19.08 10.25 32.35
C GLY A 603 -19.02 8.75 32.04
N LEU A 604 -20.06 7.95 32.33
CA LEU A 604 -20.13 6.57 31.85
C LEU A 604 -20.70 6.52 30.44
N THR A 605 -20.28 5.48 29.71
CA THR A 605 -20.62 5.29 28.30
C THR A 605 -21.33 3.96 28.09
N GLY A 606 -22.51 4.00 27.48
CA GLY A 606 -23.13 2.83 26.87
C GLY A 606 -22.93 2.85 25.36
N SER A 607 -22.84 1.68 24.73
CA SER A 607 -22.66 1.57 23.28
C SER A 607 -23.47 0.43 22.66
N ARG A 608 -23.84 0.57 21.39
CA ARG A 608 -24.46 -0.49 20.57
C ARG A 608 -23.99 -0.39 19.12
N MET A 609 -23.76 -1.54 18.49
CA MET A 609 -23.29 -1.65 17.10
C MET A 609 -24.31 -2.38 16.21
N VAL A 610 -24.40 -1.97 14.94
CA VAL A 610 -25.05 -2.69 13.83
C VAL A 610 -24.02 -2.92 12.73
N THR A 611 -23.99 -4.12 12.13
CA THR A 611 -23.15 -4.41 10.95
C THR A 611 -24.01 -4.38 9.69
N LEU A 612 -23.57 -3.60 8.71
CA LEU A 612 -24.18 -3.46 7.39
C LEU A 612 -23.37 -4.30 6.40
N LEU A 613 -24.06 -5.08 5.57
CA LEU A 613 -23.46 -5.96 4.57
C LEU A 613 -23.82 -5.47 3.16
N PRO A 614 -22.98 -5.71 2.15
CA PRO A 614 -23.23 -5.28 0.79
C PRO A 614 -24.34 -6.11 0.14
N LEU A 615 -25.02 -5.51 -0.83
CA LEU A 615 -25.70 -6.22 -1.89
C LEU A 615 -24.64 -6.75 -2.86
N LYS A 616 -24.55 -8.06 -2.99
CA LYS A 616 -23.60 -8.76 -3.86
C LYS A 616 -24.27 -9.28 -5.13
N VAL A 617 -23.57 -9.16 -6.25
CA VAL A 617 -23.94 -9.69 -7.57
C VAL A 617 -22.75 -10.42 -8.19
N GLN A 618 -22.97 -11.18 -9.26
CA GLN A 618 -21.92 -11.86 -10.03
C GLN A 618 -21.62 -11.13 -11.34
N VAL A 619 -20.35 -10.86 -11.59
CA VAL A 619 -19.83 -10.51 -12.92
C VAL A 619 -19.17 -11.75 -13.51
N THR A 620 -19.60 -12.16 -14.69
CA THR A 620 -18.97 -13.23 -15.48
C THR A 620 -18.29 -12.62 -16.70
N LEU A 621 -17.00 -12.87 -16.90
CA LEU A 621 -16.29 -12.56 -18.14
C LEU A 621 -16.11 -13.82 -18.98
N GLU A 622 -16.53 -13.76 -20.23
CA GLU A 622 -16.41 -14.84 -21.20
C GLU A 622 -15.54 -14.40 -22.39
N THR A 623 -15.04 -15.35 -23.18
CA THR A 623 -14.40 -15.05 -24.46
C THR A 623 -14.97 -15.92 -25.58
N SER A 624 -14.90 -15.41 -26.81
CA SER A 624 -15.20 -16.16 -28.03
C SER A 624 -14.02 -16.01 -28.98
N PRO A 625 -13.25 -17.09 -29.27
CA PRO A 625 -13.39 -18.44 -28.73
C PRO A 625 -13.09 -18.52 -27.21
N PRO A 626 -13.65 -19.51 -26.49
CA PRO A 626 -13.51 -19.64 -25.04
C PRO A 626 -12.10 -20.04 -24.60
N GLY A 627 -11.74 -19.70 -23.35
CA GLY A 627 -10.45 -20.05 -22.75
C GLY A 627 -9.33 -19.03 -23.02
N LEU A 628 -9.62 -17.96 -23.77
CA LEU A 628 -8.72 -16.81 -23.86
C LEU A 628 -8.69 -16.03 -22.54
N GLU A 629 -7.59 -15.30 -22.32
CA GLU A 629 -7.31 -14.49 -21.14
C GLU A 629 -8.17 -13.23 -21.12
N VAL A 630 -8.67 -12.90 -19.93
CA VAL A 630 -9.32 -11.65 -19.58
C VAL A 630 -8.71 -11.12 -18.28
N VAL A 631 -8.68 -9.81 -18.13
CA VAL A 631 -8.16 -9.12 -16.95
C VAL A 631 -9.32 -8.42 -16.26
N PHE A 632 -9.43 -8.62 -14.95
CA PHE A 632 -10.39 -7.99 -14.06
C PHE A 632 -9.61 -7.36 -12.90
N ASP A 633 -9.68 -6.04 -12.75
CA ASP A 633 -8.93 -5.25 -11.76
C ASP A 633 -7.44 -5.63 -11.70
N GLY A 634 -6.76 -5.54 -12.85
CA GLY A 634 -5.35 -5.92 -13.02
C GLY A 634 -5.06 -7.43 -12.98
N THR A 635 -5.97 -8.26 -12.47
CA THR A 635 -5.78 -9.71 -12.33
C THR A 635 -6.14 -10.44 -13.62
N ALA A 636 -5.13 -11.03 -14.27
CA ALA A 636 -5.29 -11.84 -15.47
C ALA A 636 -5.74 -13.29 -15.18
N SER A 637 -6.68 -13.83 -15.95
CA SER A 637 -7.13 -15.22 -15.87
C SER A 637 -7.73 -15.70 -17.21
N PRO A 638 -7.62 -16.99 -17.57
CA PRO A 638 -8.45 -17.56 -18.63
C PRO A 638 -9.93 -17.46 -18.28
N SER A 639 -10.76 -17.31 -19.31
CA SER A 639 -12.23 -17.33 -19.22
C SER A 639 -12.81 -18.76 -19.21
N PRO A 640 -14.02 -18.98 -18.66
CA PRO A 640 -14.88 -18.00 -17.99
C PRO A 640 -14.35 -17.59 -16.61
N LEU A 641 -14.37 -16.29 -16.34
CA LEU A 641 -13.96 -15.72 -15.05
C LEU A 641 -15.19 -15.21 -14.30
N VAL A 642 -15.44 -15.72 -13.10
CA VAL A 642 -16.54 -15.23 -12.24
C VAL A 642 -15.97 -14.43 -11.07
N ARG A 643 -16.63 -13.31 -10.75
CA ARG A 643 -16.30 -12.41 -9.63
C ARG A 643 -17.58 -12.02 -8.90
N SER A 644 -17.58 -12.13 -7.57
CA SER A 644 -18.72 -11.70 -6.74
C SER A 644 -18.47 -10.32 -6.19
N VAL A 645 -19.18 -9.33 -6.75
CA VAL A 645 -18.86 -7.91 -6.60
C VAL A 645 -19.98 -7.14 -5.89
N VAL A 646 -19.67 -5.97 -5.33
CA VAL A 646 -20.71 -5.10 -4.72
C VAL A 646 -21.57 -4.46 -5.82
N ALA A 647 -22.87 -4.35 -5.60
CA ALA A 647 -23.72 -3.62 -6.54
C ALA A 647 -23.29 -2.13 -6.60
N GLY A 648 -23.25 -1.55 -7.81
CA GLY A 648 -22.84 -0.16 -8.02
C GLY A 648 -21.33 0.10 -8.08
N SER A 649 -20.46 -0.89 -7.82
CA SER A 649 -19.02 -0.71 -7.92
C SER A 649 -18.53 -0.61 -9.37
N SER A 650 -17.32 -0.09 -9.55
CA SER A 650 -16.66 0.12 -10.84
C SER A 650 -15.43 -0.77 -10.97
N HIS A 651 -15.36 -1.61 -12.00
CA HIS A 651 -14.27 -2.56 -12.21
C HIS A 651 -13.57 -2.35 -13.56
N ALA A 652 -12.24 -2.45 -13.57
CA ALA A 652 -11.45 -2.34 -14.78
C ALA A 652 -11.42 -3.69 -15.53
N LEU A 653 -11.96 -3.69 -16.75
CA LEU A 653 -11.94 -4.84 -17.65
C LEU A 653 -10.92 -4.61 -18.76
N PHE A 654 -10.06 -5.59 -19.00
CA PHE A 654 -9.16 -5.59 -20.15
C PHE A 654 -9.13 -6.95 -20.87
N ALA A 655 -9.17 -6.91 -22.19
CA ALA A 655 -8.98 -8.05 -23.08
C ALA A 655 -7.60 -7.91 -23.77
N PRO A 656 -6.56 -8.63 -23.28
CA PRO A 656 -5.24 -8.64 -23.91
C PRO A 656 -5.35 -9.01 -25.39
N SER A 657 -4.62 -8.30 -26.26
CA SER A 657 -4.69 -8.49 -27.71
C SER A 657 -3.37 -8.12 -28.40
N PRO A 658 -2.86 -8.93 -29.35
CA PRO A 658 -3.37 -10.25 -29.73
C PRO A 658 -2.97 -11.34 -28.73
N GLN A 659 -3.80 -12.38 -28.60
CA GLN A 659 -3.48 -13.62 -27.87
C GLN A 659 -3.15 -14.72 -28.87
N GLY A 660 -1.86 -14.93 -29.13
CA GLY A 660 -1.40 -15.80 -30.22
C GLY A 660 -1.88 -15.27 -31.57
N ASN A 661 -2.79 -15.99 -32.23
CA ASN A 661 -3.43 -15.55 -33.48
C ASN A 661 -4.84 -14.95 -33.26
N GLN A 662 -5.26 -14.67 -32.03
CA GLN A 662 -6.60 -14.10 -31.74
C GLN A 662 -6.48 -12.61 -31.44
N GLY A 663 -7.05 -11.77 -32.30
CA GLY A 663 -7.12 -10.32 -32.12
C GLY A 663 -8.48 -9.90 -31.58
N PHE A 664 -8.52 -9.04 -30.56
CA PHE A 664 -9.75 -8.53 -29.96
C PHE A 664 -10.56 -7.70 -30.97
N VAL A 665 -11.88 -7.95 -31.02
CA VAL A 665 -12.85 -7.29 -31.90
C VAL A 665 -13.76 -6.35 -31.11
N GLY A 666 -14.24 -6.78 -29.95
CA GLY A 666 -15.20 -6.01 -29.14
C GLY A 666 -15.76 -6.80 -27.96
N TRP A 667 -16.23 -6.08 -26.94
CA TRP A 667 -17.00 -6.66 -25.82
C TRP A 667 -18.51 -6.64 -26.12
N SER A 668 -19.26 -7.59 -25.56
CA SER A 668 -20.73 -7.66 -25.72
C SER A 668 -21.49 -6.46 -25.15
N ASN A 669 -20.89 -5.70 -24.23
CA ASN A 669 -21.41 -4.43 -23.71
C ASN A 669 -21.02 -3.19 -24.56
N GLY A 670 -20.27 -3.39 -25.65
CA GLY A 670 -19.75 -2.30 -26.51
C GLY A 670 -18.51 -1.58 -25.97
N GLY A 671 -17.90 -2.05 -24.89
CA GLY A 671 -16.67 -1.49 -24.33
C GLY A 671 -15.45 -1.66 -25.26
N ALA A 672 -14.49 -0.75 -25.12
CA ALA A 672 -13.16 -0.88 -25.75
C ALA A 672 -12.35 -2.02 -25.12
N ALA A 673 -11.23 -2.40 -25.74
CA ALA A 673 -10.38 -3.50 -25.26
C ALA A 673 -10.06 -3.39 -23.77
N GLU A 674 -9.75 -2.17 -23.32
CA GLU A 674 -9.71 -1.73 -21.92
C GLU A 674 -10.87 -0.75 -21.65
N HIS A 675 -11.67 -0.99 -20.61
CA HIS A 675 -12.72 -0.07 -20.16
C HIS A 675 -13.18 -0.38 -18.72
N THR A 676 -13.88 0.57 -18.09
CA THR A 676 -14.52 0.35 -16.78
C THR A 676 -15.96 -0.16 -16.93
N LEU A 677 -16.29 -1.25 -16.24
CA LEU A 677 -17.67 -1.73 -16.05
C LEU A 677 -18.24 -1.15 -14.76
N LEU A 678 -19.29 -0.33 -14.86
CA LEU A 678 -20.14 0.03 -13.72
C LEU A 678 -21.17 -1.09 -13.50
N VAL A 679 -21.20 -1.67 -12.30
CA VAL A 679 -22.01 -2.87 -12.01
C VAL A 679 -23.42 -2.48 -11.53
N GLY A 680 -24.43 -3.21 -12.03
CA GLY A 680 -25.83 -3.02 -11.64
C GLY A 680 -26.20 -3.66 -10.31
N THR A 681 -27.50 -3.90 -10.10
CA THR A 681 -28.05 -4.64 -8.95
C THR A 681 -28.39 -6.10 -9.27
N GLU A 682 -28.04 -6.57 -10.47
CA GLU A 682 -28.33 -7.91 -10.98
C GLU A 682 -27.03 -8.53 -11.55
N ASP A 683 -26.96 -9.86 -11.60
CA ASP A 683 -25.84 -10.59 -12.21
C ASP A 683 -25.68 -10.25 -13.71
N VAL A 684 -24.44 -10.16 -14.19
CA VAL A 684 -24.10 -9.77 -15.57
C VAL A 684 -23.04 -10.70 -16.18
N SER A 685 -23.18 -11.04 -17.47
CA SER A 685 -22.11 -11.66 -18.26
C SER A 685 -21.67 -10.73 -19.39
N VAL A 686 -20.35 -10.60 -19.58
CA VAL A 686 -19.73 -9.77 -20.61
C VAL A 686 -18.72 -10.62 -21.39
N THR A 687 -18.87 -10.68 -22.72
CA THR A 687 -18.07 -11.56 -23.59
C THR A 687 -17.11 -10.74 -24.45
N ALA A 688 -15.81 -10.99 -24.37
CA ALA A 688 -14.84 -10.46 -25.33
C ALA A 688 -14.79 -11.34 -26.58
N SER A 689 -15.09 -10.76 -27.73
CA SER A 689 -15.01 -11.43 -29.02
C SER A 689 -13.64 -11.21 -29.65
N PHE A 690 -13.06 -12.26 -30.19
CA PHE A 690 -11.80 -12.26 -30.92
C PHE A 690 -11.98 -12.90 -32.29
N GLU A 691 -11.17 -12.45 -33.25
CA GLU A 691 -11.07 -13.01 -34.60
C GLU A 691 -9.63 -13.45 -34.89
N SER A 692 -9.48 -14.36 -35.86
CA SER A 692 -8.15 -14.86 -36.23
C SER A 692 -7.37 -13.80 -37.02
N VAL A 693 -6.33 -13.25 -36.41
CA VAL A 693 -5.39 -12.30 -37.02
C VAL A 693 -4.12 -13.02 -37.47
N ALA A 694 -3.50 -12.49 -38.53
CA ALA A 694 -2.19 -12.92 -38.98
C ALA A 694 -1.15 -12.80 -37.84
N PRO A 695 -0.31 -13.82 -37.58
CA PRO A 695 0.74 -13.72 -36.58
C PRO A 695 1.74 -12.63 -36.98
N ALA A 696 2.00 -11.69 -36.07
CA ALA A 696 2.99 -10.63 -36.27
C ALA A 696 4.43 -11.20 -36.26
N GLU A 697 4.69 -12.15 -35.36
CA GLU A 697 5.90 -12.96 -35.29
C GLU A 697 5.54 -14.42 -35.03
N CYS A 698 6.51 -15.32 -35.25
CA CYS A 698 6.38 -16.75 -34.92
C CYS A 698 7.44 -17.14 -33.88
N PRO A 699 7.22 -18.21 -33.09
CA PRO A 699 8.17 -18.68 -32.09
C PRO A 699 9.57 -18.93 -32.66
N ALA A 700 10.61 -18.73 -31.83
CA ALA A 700 11.99 -19.04 -32.22
C ALA A 700 12.11 -20.51 -32.68
N GLY A 701 12.82 -20.76 -33.78
CA GLY A 701 12.83 -22.06 -34.45
C GLY A 701 11.69 -22.29 -35.45
N GLN A 702 10.79 -21.32 -35.66
CA GLN A 702 9.78 -21.33 -36.70
C GLN A 702 9.96 -20.15 -37.68
N TYR A 703 9.34 -20.27 -38.85
CA TYR A 703 9.18 -19.22 -39.84
C TYR A 703 7.78 -18.62 -39.77
N ARG A 704 7.68 -17.29 -39.87
CA ARG A 704 6.49 -16.59 -40.33
C ARG A 704 6.45 -16.68 -41.85
N ALA A 705 5.52 -17.48 -42.38
CA ALA A 705 5.28 -17.68 -43.80
C ALA A 705 4.20 -16.71 -44.30
N GLU A 706 4.54 -15.91 -45.32
CA GLU A 706 3.64 -14.99 -46.02
C GLU A 706 3.41 -15.51 -47.44
N TYR A 707 2.19 -15.89 -47.78
CA TYR A 707 1.81 -16.42 -49.09
C TYR A 707 1.14 -15.34 -49.95
N PHE A 708 1.56 -15.22 -51.21
CA PHE A 708 1.06 -14.22 -52.16
C PHE A 708 0.53 -14.90 -53.43
N ALA A 709 -0.64 -14.47 -53.91
CA ALA A 709 -1.21 -14.91 -55.19
C ALA A 709 -0.62 -14.10 -56.37
N ASN A 710 0.70 -14.01 -56.41
CA ASN A 710 1.55 -13.44 -57.47
C ASN A 710 2.98 -13.92 -57.24
N ARG A 711 3.87 -13.81 -58.24
CA ARG A 711 5.29 -14.23 -58.13
C ARG A 711 6.21 -13.18 -57.51
N GLU A 712 5.75 -11.93 -57.43
CA GLU A 712 6.56 -10.77 -57.09
C GLU A 712 6.75 -10.56 -55.57
N LEU A 713 6.11 -11.36 -54.72
CA LEU A 713 5.99 -11.15 -53.26
C LEU A 713 5.38 -9.77 -52.94
N ALA A 714 4.41 -9.34 -53.76
CA ALA A 714 3.88 -7.98 -53.80
C ALA A 714 2.44 -7.91 -53.24
N GLY A 715 2.10 -6.75 -52.68
CA GLY A 715 0.78 -6.49 -52.09
C GLY A 715 0.62 -7.04 -50.67
N VAL A 716 -0.63 -7.24 -50.25
CA VAL A 716 -0.96 -7.89 -48.98
C VAL A 716 -0.91 -9.41 -49.21
N PRO A 717 -0.21 -10.19 -48.36
CA PRO A 717 -0.24 -11.65 -48.46
C PRO A 717 -1.65 -12.18 -48.21
N GLY A 718 -2.07 -13.16 -49.01
CA GLY A 718 -3.39 -13.81 -48.87
C GLY A 718 -3.50 -14.63 -47.59
N ILE A 719 -2.40 -15.26 -47.16
CA ILE A 719 -2.29 -15.97 -45.88
C ILE A 719 -0.96 -15.65 -45.21
N VAL A 720 -1.00 -15.51 -43.88
CA VAL A 720 0.18 -15.47 -43.02
C VAL A 720 0.02 -16.53 -41.93
N ARG A 721 1.03 -17.40 -41.74
CA ARG A 721 1.01 -18.44 -40.69
C ARG A 721 2.41 -18.78 -40.20
N CYS A 722 2.50 -19.57 -39.12
CA CYS A 722 3.76 -20.11 -38.63
C CYS A 722 4.03 -21.50 -39.19
N GLU A 723 5.29 -21.76 -39.59
CA GLU A 723 5.75 -23.03 -40.15
C GLU A 723 7.07 -23.47 -39.50
N GLY A 724 7.28 -24.78 -39.37
CA GLY A 724 8.50 -25.32 -38.78
C GLY A 724 9.72 -25.19 -39.70
N ALA A 725 10.92 -25.28 -39.11
CA ALA A 725 12.16 -25.55 -39.83
C ALA A 725 12.61 -27.01 -39.58
N PRO A 726 13.30 -27.66 -40.54
CA PRO A 726 13.64 -27.19 -41.89
C PRO A 726 12.42 -27.11 -42.82
N LEU A 727 12.50 -26.29 -43.88
CA LEU A 727 11.48 -26.26 -44.93
C LEU A 727 11.67 -27.48 -45.85
N SER A 728 10.59 -28.17 -46.16
CA SER A 728 10.59 -29.41 -46.96
C SER A 728 9.25 -29.59 -47.68
N ASN A 729 8.83 -28.57 -48.44
CA ASN A 729 7.53 -28.51 -49.08
C ASN A 729 7.58 -29.13 -50.48
N TYR A 730 6.66 -30.06 -50.75
CA TYR A 730 6.45 -30.71 -52.04
C TYR A 730 4.96 -30.67 -52.34
N TRP A 731 4.54 -29.67 -53.11
CA TRP A 731 3.13 -29.45 -53.43
C TRP A 731 2.73 -30.14 -54.73
N TRP A 732 3.69 -30.42 -55.62
CA TRP A 732 3.43 -30.91 -56.99
C TRP A 732 2.52 -29.89 -57.70
N ALA A 733 1.68 -30.31 -58.65
CA ALA A 733 0.61 -29.49 -59.25
C ALA A 733 -0.54 -29.12 -58.27
N GLY A 734 -0.23 -28.87 -57.00
CA GLY A 734 -1.16 -28.60 -55.90
C GLY A 734 -1.00 -27.21 -55.31
N SER A 735 -2.10 -26.64 -54.82
CA SER A 735 -2.08 -25.36 -54.09
C SER A 735 -1.35 -25.48 -52.75
N PRO A 736 -0.53 -24.48 -52.36
CA PRO A 736 0.24 -24.53 -51.13
C PRO A 736 -0.61 -24.24 -49.88
N VAL A 737 -1.66 -23.42 -50.03
CA VAL A 737 -2.60 -22.98 -49.00
C VAL A 737 -3.93 -22.58 -49.64
N GLU A 738 -5.05 -22.79 -48.94
CA GLU A 738 -6.36 -22.33 -49.37
C GLU A 738 -6.36 -20.82 -49.70
N GLY A 739 -6.99 -20.43 -50.81
CA GLY A 739 -6.99 -19.03 -51.28
C GLY A 739 -5.77 -18.60 -52.11
N VAL A 740 -4.78 -19.48 -52.30
CA VAL A 740 -3.65 -19.28 -53.24
C VAL A 740 -3.68 -20.36 -54.32
N GLY A 741 -3.37 -19.98 -55.57
CA GLY A 741 -3.36 -20.92 -56.70
C GLY A 741 -2.25 -21.99 -56.60
N PRO A 742 -2.34 -23.09 -57.39
CA PRO A 742 -1.23 -24.01 -57.58
C PRO A 742 -0.06 -23.38 -58.35
N ASP A 743 -0.36 -22.43 -59.24
CA ASP A 743 0.58 -21.75 -60.12
C ASP A 743 0.61 -20.23 -59.84
N ASP A 744 1.58 -19.51 -60.39
CA ASP A 744 1.74 -18.04 -60.28
C ASP A 744 1.74 -17.48 -58.82
N PHE A 745 2.29 -18.24 -57.85
CA PHE A 745 2.33 -17.83 -56.43
C PHE A 745 3.75 -17.57 -55.92
N SER A 746 3.86 -16.94 -54.74
CA SER A 746 5.14 -16.77 -54.04
C SER A 746 4.99 -16.81 -52.52
N VAL A 747 6.10 -17.10 -51.83
CA VAL A 747 6.14 -17.24 -50.37
C VAL A 747 7.38 -16.56 -49.79
N ARG A 748 7.20 -15.77 -48.72
CA ARG A 748 8.30 -15.29 -47.87
C ARG A 748 8.22 -15.95 -46.50
N TRP A 749 9.22 -16.75 -46.16
CA TRP A 749 9.43 -17.27 -44.81
C TRP A 749 10.46 -16.42 -44.09
N THR A 750 10.12 -15.85 -42.92
CA THR A 750 11.04 -15.11 -42.06
C THR A 750 11.08 -15.74 -40.67
N GLY A 751 12.24 -16.21 -40.23
CA GLY A 751 12.38 -16.90 -38.94
C GLY A 751 13.66 -16.53 -38.20
N ARG A 752 13.67 -16.76 -36.89
CA ARG A 752 14.83 -16.53 -36.01
C ARG A 752 15.32 -17.86 -35.45
N PHE A 753 16.62 -18.12 -35.61
CA PHE A 753 17.24 -19.41 -35.30
C PHE A 753 18.55 -19.22 -34.55
N TYR A 754 18.77 -20.03 -33.52
CA TYR A 754 20.04 -20.04 -32.80
C TYR A 754 21.09 -20.86 -33.55
N PHE A 755 22.28 -20.28 -33.77
CA PHE A 755 23.44 -20.97 -34.31
C PHE A 755 24.56 -21.00 -33.27
N ALA A 756 25.36 -22.08 -33.29
CA ALA A 756 26.66 -22.09 -32.62
C ALA A 756 27.71 -21.43 -33.53
N THR A 757 28.84 -20.97 -32.98
CA THR A 757 29.93 -20.47 -33.84
C THR A 757 30.51 -21.59 -34.71
N GLY A 758 30.56 -21.42 -36.03
CA GLY A 758 31.16 -22.40 -36.94
C GLY A 758 30.78 -22.18 -38.41
N LEU A 759 31.31 -23.02 -39.28
CA LEU A 759 30.87 -23.10 -40.67
C LEU A 759 29.55 -23.89 -40.72
N TYR A 760 28.57 -23.40 -41.49
CA TYR A 760 27.33 -24.09 -41.78
C TYR A 760 27.11 -24.16 -43.30
N PHE A 761 26.54 -25.26 -43.77
CA PHE A 761 26.12 -25.46 -45.15
C PHE A 761 24.60 -25.31 -45.23
N PHE A 762 24.13 -24.29 -45.95
CA PHE A 762 22.71 -24.10 -46.27
C PHE A 762 22.42 -24.81 -47.58
N LEU A 763 21.46 -25.73 -47.57
CA LEU A 763 20.99 -26.50 -48.72
C LEU A 763 19.54 -26.13 -49.01
N ALA A 764 19.31 -25.44 -50.13
CA ALA A 764 17.99 -25.07 -50.62
C ALA A 764 17.60 -25.91 -51.85
N GLN A 765 16.33 -26.26 -51.97
CA GLN A 765 15.76 -26.91 -53.15
C GLN A 765 14.61 -26.06 -53.67
N ALA A 766 14.52 -25.85 -54.98
CA ALA A 766 13.37 -25.16 -55.56
C ALA A 766 13.05 -25.55 -57.01
N ASP A 767 11.76 -25.63 -57.26
CA ASP A 767 11.04 -25.67 -58.55
C ASP A 767 9.89 -24.67 -58.32
N ASP A 768 9.82 -23.46 -58.89
CA ASP A 768 10.84 -22.73 -59.65
C ASP A 768 11.92 -22.05 -58.76
N GLY A 769 11.65 -20.84 -58.27
CA GLY A 769 12.68 -19.83 -58.01
C GLY A 769 12.88 -19.55 -56.52
N ILE A 770 14.14 -19.49 -56.05
CA ILE A 770 14.43 -19.33 -54.60
C ILE A 770 15.58 -18.38 -54.27
N ARG A 771 15.45 -17.66 -53.16
CA ARG A 771 16.48 -16.83 -52.54
C ARG A 771 16.55 -17.12 -51.04
N VAL A 772 17.76 -17.19 -50.49
CA VAL A 772 17.99 -17.34 -49.05
C VAL A 772 18.86 -16.20 -48.56
N PHE A 773 18.46 -15.58 -47.46
CA PHE A 773 19.18 -14.51 -46.78
C PHE A 773 19.41 -14.93 -45.33
N VAL A 774 20.58 -14.56 -44.79
CA VAL A 774 20.87 -14.69 -43.37
C VAL A 774 21.41 -13.34 -42.90
N ASP A 775 20.83 -12.79 -41.83
CA ASP A 775 21.07 -11.44 -41.32
C ASP A 775 20.97 -10.35 -42.42
N GLY A 776 19.96 -10.46 -43.29
CA GLY A 776 19.74 -9.58 -44.44
C GLY A 776 20.71 -9.76 -45.62
N SER A 777 21.80 -10.53 -45.46
CA SER A 777 22.74 -10.83 -46.54
C SER A 777 22.31 -12.06 -47.34
N ARG A 778 22.08 -11.89 -48.64
CA ARG A 778 21.67 -12.96 -49.58
C ARG A 778 22.81 -13.96 -49.80
N ILE A 779 22.59 -15.22 -49.46
CA ILE A 779 23.55 -16.32 -49.60
C ILE A 779 23.22 -17.27 -50.76
N ILE A 780 21.95 -17.41 -51.14
CA ILE A 780 21.51 -18.21 -52.29
C ILE A 780 20.62 -17.33 -53.18
N ASN A 781 20.77 -17.45 -54.50
CA ASN A 781 20.00 -16.69 -55.49
C ASN A 781 19.76 -17.51 -56.77
N GLY A 782 18.75 -18.38 -56.73
CA GLY A 782 18.22 -19.15 -57.84
C GLY A 782 16.87 -18.61 -58.33
N TRP A 783 16.72 -17.29 -58.44
CA TRP A 783 15.46 -16.61 -58.79
C TRP A 783 15.25 -16.58 -60.32
N LYS A 784 14.81 -17.70 -60.87
CA LYS A 784 14.50 -17.91 -62.29
C LYS A 784 13.62 -19.17 -62.44
N ASP A 785 12.91 -19.25 -63.56
CA ASP A 785 12.13 -20.43 -63.93
C ASP A 785 13.09 -21.61 -64.23
N GLN A 786 12.84 -22.77 -63.62
CA GLN A 786 13.68 -23.98 -63.65
C GLN A 786 12.98 -25.18 -63.00
N SER A 787 13.18 -26.37 -63.55
CA SER A 787 12.89 -27.63 -62.84
C SER A 787 13.69 -27.77 -61.53
N SER A 788 13.17 -28.57 -60.60
CA SER A 788 13.66 -28.76 -59.23
C SER A 788 15.18 -28.83 -59.11
N THR A 789 15.77 -27.75 -58.61
CA THR A 789 17.21 -27.53 -58.56
C THR A 789 17.69 -27.36 -57.11
N ASN A 790 18.80 -28.02 -56.78
CA ASN A 790 19.46 -27.90 -55.48
C ASN A 790 20.57 -26.83 -55.50
N TYR A 791 20.58 -25.98 -54.49
CA TYR A 791 21.56 -24.93 -54.24
C TYR A 791 22.23 -25.15 -52.88
N MET A 792 23.55 -25.10 -52.83
CA MET A 792 24.29 -25.21 -51.56
C MET A 792 25.27 -24.05 -51.40
N GLN A 793 25.21 -23.37 -50.25
CA GLN A 793 26.14 -22.30 -49.89
C GLN A 793 26.67 -22.50 -48.46
N ALA A 794 28.00 -22.45 -48.31
CA ALA A 794 28.64 -22.43 -47.00
C ALA A 794 28.71 -20.99 -46.45
N ARG A 795 28.39 -20.79 -45.16
CA ARG A 795 28.52 -19.51 -44.45
C ARG A 795 29.05 -19.75 -43.04
N TRP A 796 29.99 -18.90 -42.60
CA TRP A 796 30.44 -18.88 -41.22
C TRP A 796 29.44 -18.11 -40.34
N MET A 797 28.97 -18.74 -39.28
CA MET A 797 28.02 -18.20 -38.31
C MET A 797 28.72 -17.85 -37.00
N ARG A 798 28.20 -16.84 -36.29
CA ARG A 798 28.58 -16.54 -34.91
C ARG A 798 27.66 -17.30 -33.96
N ALA A 799 27.98 -17.32 -32.66
CA ALA A 799 27.07 -17.85 -31.66
C ALA A 799 26.00 -16.79 -31.35
N GLY A 800 24.72 -17.18 -31.39
CA GLY A 800 23.60 -16.27 -31.14
C GLY A 800 22.39 -16.59 -32.00
N GLU A 801 21.35 -15.76 -31.86
CA GLU A 801 20.18 -15.78 -32.73
C GLU A 801 20.47 -15.02 -34.03
N HIS A 802 20.06 -15.61 -35.15
CA HIS A 802 20.24 -15.09 -36.51
C HIS A 802 18.92 -15.13 -37.27
N THR A 803 18.66 -14.10 -38.08
CA THR A 803 17.46 -14.04 -38.91
C THR A 803 17.71 -14.77 -40.23
N VAL A 804 16.89 -15.77 -40.54
CA VAL A 804 16.90 -16.48 -41.83
C VAL A 804 15.63 -16.11 -42.59
N VAL A 805 15.80 -15.62 -43.82
CA VAL A 805 14.69 -15.33 -44.75
C VAL A 805 14.81 -16.22 -45.97
N VAL A 806 13.72 -16.87 -46.35
CA VAL A 806 13.58 -17.59 -47.62
C VAL A 806 12.49 -16.92 -48.43
N GLU A 807 12.80 -16.61 -49.68
CA GLU A 807 11.84 -16.11 -50.65
C GLU A 807 11.75 -17.13 -51.79
N TYR A 808 10.54 -17.54 -52.16
CA TYR A 808 10.27 -18.52 -53.20
C TYR A 808 9.16 -18.04 -54.14
N TYR A 809 9.16 -18.48 -55.40
CA TYR A 809 8.01 -18.37 -56.31
C TYR A 809 7.85 -19.61 -57.18
N GLU A 810 6.61 -19.81 -57.64
CA GLU A 810 6.19 -20.81 -58.62
C GLU A 810 5.59 -20.13 -59.86
N HIS A 811 5.85 -20.64 -61.06
CA HIS A 811 5.23 -20.17 -62.30
C HIS A 811 4.14 -21.12 -62.80
N ASP A 812 4.44 -22.39 -63.03
CA ASP A 812 3.58 -23.37 -63.71
C ASP A 812 4.17 -24.79 -63.54
N GLY A 813 3.42 -25.70 -62.90
CA GLY A 813 3.77 -27.13 -62.86
C GLY A 813 3.91 -27.75 -61.47
N ASP A 814 5.06 -28.37 -61.18
CA ASP A 814 5.29 -29.13 -59.94
C ASP A 814 6.05 -28.28 -58.90
N ALA A 815 5.32 -27.65 -57.98
CA ALA A 815 5.90 -26.74 -57.00
C ALA A 815 6.67 -27.45 -55.87
N VAL A 816 7.93 -27.04 -55.66
CA VAL A 816 8.84 -27.57 -54.62
C VAL A 816 9.62 -26.42 -53.95
N ALA A 817 9.64 -26.39 -52.61
CA ALA A 817 10.45 -25.42 -51.86
C ALA A 817 11.03 -26.03 -50.56
N GLY A 818 12.36 -26.03 -50.44
CA GLY A 818 13.05 -26.56 -49.26
C GLY A 818 14.26 -25.72 -48.83
N LEU A 819 14.53 -25.73 -47.52
CA LEU A 819 15.76 -25.21 -46.91
C LEU A 819 16.08 -25.97 -45.63
N GLY A 820 17.26 -26.59 -45.60
CA GLY A 820 17.89 -27.10 -44.38
C GLY A 820 19.32 -26.59 -44.23
N TRP A 821 19.91 -26.81 -43.06
CA TRP A 821 21.34 -26.56 -42.82
C TRP A 821 21.95 -27.59 -41.88
N PHE A 822 23.25 -27.79 -42.05
CA PHE A 822 24.09 -28.64 -41.19
C PHE A 822 25.45 -27.96 -40.96
N ARG A 823 26.19 -28.44 -39.96
CA ARG A 823 27.46 -27.88 -39.47
C ARG A 823 28.63 -28.81 -39.79
#